data_AF-E5F8X6-F1
#
_entry.id   AF-E5F8X6-F1
#
_cell.length_a   1.000
_cell.length_b   1.000
_cell.length_c   1.000
_cell.angle_alpha   90.00
_cell.angle_beta   90.00
_cell.angle_gamma   90.00
#
_symmetry.space_group_name_H-M   'P 1'
#
loop_
_entity.id
_entity.type
_entity.pdbx_description
1 polymer ?
#
loop_
_entity_poly.entity_id
_entity_poly.type
_entity_poly.pdbx_seq_one_letter_code
_entity_poly.pdbx_strand_id
1 'polypeptide(L)'
;MGVLVLALQANPLLSFEDYFDNWLHQNAADDVRPLFRRAIKQGGMLLLVDGLDEGQDIDVAKQAMDRISSFLAIRSIPAVFTSRPRGYERVRPDGNWPVAKLSAFDKSQIEQFANMWFEYLELPDAGPVERISERVQQRTNDFLKATQVNSRIIELAQTPLFCQLLIDIFRFSHHLPEQRVKVYEKIIELLISDHPSARSQAAGISGNMLPRSEDMREMLMRLALDIQERGGAGVVSVEACQDSFCNFLTDDINGPGLKKYDAKYQAQIITDYALSGLGLMIERSPNELGFFHLTIQEYLAAQAMLRKEEEEQLNWLIRVWNLPQWHEVILAWFSIRGMDQGKGANQRAIDFLKGSVITPWENIQLLVLRTELAANDFGLSPREARATIEQAAKEIEITPFRKIRLVLSGYIAQGLRSSSVNSICEAYITKWTQTRDEWCKARLFRTLCGWKPSGDLLQALKLGLHDEDLKCRWASAESLAKLYSGNDEVRNELSQKVRMWPDLEVRAAALYCLWKGWPNYEALNEYAEVASKSICQSFAIAGVLIKISKNQHSDIDLEKICQMYFTRTVDYDLEGICCELLVKGWGGDEKLKEKVLIEFDLKFNQGVFEVERFISFLVRAWPGDNDVANHVVRYVKKYSIAMMHGSGLWQAIISGFGGNKELINAIRDVLIERREKYKAIYWGPDTKNAYLAIGDDVAKKEMLEAYSQVDSIMDKHWDMFDTYDWVEK
;
A
#
# COMPACT_ATOMS: atom_id res chain seq x y z
N MET A 1 -18.45 -33.78 -28.29
CA MET A 1 -19.62 -34.62 -27.91
C MET A 1 -20.85 -34.38 -28.80
N GLY A 2 -21.06 -33.14 -29.29
CA GLY A 2 -22.27 -32.73 -29.99
C GLY A 2 -22.61 -33.52 -31.27
N VAL A 3 -21.62 -33.99 -32.04
CA VAL A 3 -21.87 -34.73 -33.30
C VAL A 3 -22.54 -36.09 -33.05
N LEU A 4 -22.17 -36.78 -31.96
CA LEU A 4 -22.80 -38.04 -31.58
C LEU A 4 -24.24 -37.81 -31.10
N VAL A 5 -24.47 -36.73 -30.35
CA VAL A 5 -25.81 -36.32 -29.89
C VAL A 5 -26.74 -36.07 -31.09
N LEU A 6 -26.29 -35.33 -32.09
CA LEU A 6 -27.06 -35.09 -33.33
C LEU A 6 -27.38 -36.39 -34.07
N ALA A 7 -26.41 -37.31 -34.16
CA ALA A 7 -26.62 -38.61 -34.81
C ALA A 7 -27.62 -39.50 -34.06
N LEU A 8 -27.63 -39.43 -32.72
CA LEU A 8 -28.58 -40.16 -31.87
C LEU A 8 -30.00 -39.59 -31.93
N GLN A 9 -30.15 -38.27 -32.14
CA GLN A 9 -31.45 -37.67 -32.43
C GLN A 9 -32.02 -38.20 -33.74
N ALA A 10 -31.18 -38.39 -34.77
CA ALA A 10 -31.60 -38.94 -36.05
C ALA A 10 -31.85 -40.45 -36.02
N ASN A 11 -31.08 -41.21 -35.23
CA ASN A 11 -31.24 -42.65 -35.04
C ASN A 11 -31.01 -43.07 -33.58
N PRO A 12 -32.09 -43.22 -32.79
CA PRO A 12 -31.99 -43.58 -31.37
C PRO A 12 -31.43 -44.98 -31.10
N LEU A 13 -31.34 -45.88 -32.08
CA LEU A 13 -30.79 -47.24 -31.88
C LEU A 13 -29.31 -47.35 -32.25
N LEU A 14 -28.69 -46.25 -32.67
CA LEU A 14 -27.29 -46.25 -33.11
C LEU A 14 -26.35 -46.58 -31.95
N SER A 15 -25.49 -47.58 -32.13
CA SER A 15 -24.41 -47.89 -31.20
C SER A 15 -23.20 -46.97 -31.44
N PHE A 16 -22.31 -46.86 -30.45
CA PHE A 16 -21.08 -46.09 -30.60
C PHE A 16 -20.18 -46.66 -31.71
N GLU A 17 -20.06 -47.99 -31.80
CA GLU A 17 -19.28 -48.65 -32.87
C GLU A 17 -19.88 -48.39 -34.25
N ASP A 18 -21.20 -48.50 -34.39
CA ASP A 18 -21.90 -48.27 -35.66
C ASP A 18 -21.84 -46.80 -36.08
N TYR A 19 -21.90 -45.87 -35.12
CA TYR A 19 -21.72 -44.44 -35.40
C TYR A 19 -20.36 -44.18 -36.05
N PHE A 20 -19.27 -44.66 -35.44
CA PHE A 20 -17.93 -44.45 -35.99
C PHE A 20 -17.72 -45.18 -37.32
N ASP A 21 -18.22 -46.41 -37.46
CA ASP A 21 -18.10 -47.17 -38.70
C ASP A 21 -18.87 -46.49 -39.86
N ASN A 22 -20.04 -45.91 -39.57
CA ASN A 22 -20.81 -45.10 -40.52
C ASN A 22 -20.13 -43.75 -40.82
N TRP A 23 -19.59 -43.08 -39.79
CA TRP A 23 -18.90 -41.81 -39.95
C TRP A 23 -17.66 -41.94 -40.84
N LEU A 24 -16.87 -43.01 -40.65
CA LEU A 24 -15.71 -43.32 -41.50
C LEU A 24 -16.13 -43.55 -42.95
N HIS A 25 -17.21 -44.30 -43.17
CA HIS A 25 -17.74 -44.52 -44.52
C HIS A 25 -18.22 -43.22 -45.18
N GLN A 26 -18.98 -42.39 -44.45
CA GLN A 26 -19.50 -41.11 -44.94
C GLN A 26 -18.39 -40.10 -45.28
N ASN A 27 -17.24 -40.19 -44.61
CA ASN A 27 -16.07 -39.33 -44.86
C ASN A 27 -15.03 -39.99 -45.78
N ALA A 28 -15.42 -41.02 -46.55
CA ALA A 28 -14.57 -41.71 -47.53
C ALA A 28 -13.29 -42.33 -46.95
N ALA A 29 -13.30 -42.74 -45.67
CA ALA A 29 -12.18 -43.38 -44.97
C ALA A 29 -12.38 -44.91 -44.80
N ASP A 30 -12.91 -45.57 -45.84
CA ASP A 30 -13.26 -47.00 -45.82
C ASP A 30 -12.04 -47.92 -45.66
N ASP A 31 -10.88 -47.48 -46.14
CA ASP A 31 -9.58 -48.15 -46.02
C ASP A 31 -9.12 -48.30 -44.57
N VAL A 32 -9.55 -47.40 -43.67
CA VAL A 32 -9.20 -47.41 -42.24
C VAL A 32 -10.17 -48.25 -41.41
N ARG A 33 -11.37 -48.58 -41.91
CA ARG A 33 -12.38 -49.36 -41.17
C ARG A 33 -11.90 -50.72 -40.67
N PRO A 34 -11.13 -51.53 -41.44
CA PRO A 34 -10.56 -52.78 -40.95
C PRO A 34 -9.56 -52.57 -39.80
N LEU A 35 -8.80 -51.47 -39.83
CA LEU A 35 -7.87 -51.07 -38.77
C LEU A 35 -8.64 -50.64 -37.52
N PHE A 36 -9.68 -49.83 -37.66
CA PHE A 36 -10.57 -49.42 -36.57
C PHE A 36 -11.20 -50.63 -35.86
N ARG A 37 -11.79 -51.56 -36.62
CA ARG A 37 -12.38 -52.80 -36.06
C ARG A 37 -11.35 -53.67 -35.34
N ARG A 38 -10.11 -53.72 -35.84
CA ARG A 38 -9.01 -54.43 -35.19
C ARG A 38 -8.58 -53.73 -33.90
N ALA A 39 -8.45 -52.40 -33.92
CA ALA A 39 -8.09 -51.59 -32.76
C ALA A 39 -9.13 -51.71 -31.64
N ILE A 40 -10.43 -51.68 -31.96
CA ILE A 40 -11.51 -51.92 -30.99
C ILE A 40 -11.38 -53.30 -30.34
N LYS A 41 -11.17 -54.36 -31.15
CA LYS A 41 -11.04 -55.74 -30.64
C LYS A 41 -9.83 -55.93 -29.75
N GLN A 42 -8.74 -55.22 -30.04
CA GLN A 42 -7.46 -55.36 -29.34
C GLN A 42 -7.27 -54.34 -28.20
N GLY A 43 -8.21 -53.40 -28.02
CA GLY A 43 -8.05 -52.30 -27.06
C GLY A 43 -6.97 -51.28 -27.45
N GLY A 44 -6.51 -51.29 -28.70
CA GLY A 44 -5.41 -50.46 -29.19
C GLY A 44 -5.82 -49.04 -29.59
N MET A 45 -6.73 -48.41 -28.85
CA MET A 45 -7.28 -47.09 -29.15
C MET A 45 -7.17 -46.16 -27.93
N LEU A 46 -7.10 -44.86 -28.16
CA LEU A 46 -7.32 -43.82 -27.15
C LEU A 46 -8.53 -43.00 -27.58
N LEU A 47 -9.56 -42.92 -26.73
CA LEU A 47 -10.75 -42.12 -27.00
C LEU A 47 -10.60 -40.72 -26.40
N LEU A 48 -10.56 -39.69 -27.24
CA LEU A 48 -10.57 -38.29 -26.80
C LEU A 48 -11.95 -37.71 -27.07
N VAL A 49 -12.67 -37.34 -26.01
CA VAL A 49 -13.98 -36.70 -26.10
C VAL A 49 -13.83 -35.26 -25.71
N ASP A 50 -13.80 -34.40 -26.72
CA ASP A 50 -13.77 -32.95 -26.50
C ASP A 50 -15.19 -32.43 -26.21
N GLY A 51 -15.32 -31.61 -25.17
CA GLY A 51 -16.51 -30.87 -24.77
C GLY A 51 -17.73 -31.73 -24.46
N LEU A 52 -17.82 -32.31 -23.25
CA LEU A 52 -19.04 -32.99 -22.79
C LEU A 52 -20.27 -32.04 -22.73
N ASP A 53 -20.05 -30.74 -22.53
CA ASP A 53 -21.10 -29.71 -22.48
C ASP A 53 -21.71 -29.32 -23.85
N GLU A 54 -21.20 -29.82 -24.96
CA GLU A 54 -21.63 -29.37 -26.30
C GLU A 54 -22.99 -29.92 -26.75
N GLY A 55 -23.60 -30.85 -26.00
CA GLY A 55 -24.93 -31.36 -26.31
C GLY A 55 -26.02 -30.35 -25.93
N GLN A 56 -26.78 -29.85 -26.92
CA GLN A 56 -27.89 -28.91 -26.68
C GLN A 56 -29.01 -29.55 -25.84
N ASP A 57 -29.25 -30.85 -26.03
CA ASP A 57 -30.24 -31.63 -25.27
C ASP A 57 -29.53 -32.51 -24.23
N ILE A 58 -29.80 -32.26 -22.95
CA ILE A 58 -29.17 -32.94 -21.81
C ILE A 58 -29.54 -34.43 -21.78
N ASP A 59 -30.77 -34.79 -22.13
CA ASP A 59 -31.22 -36.18 -22.06
C ASP A 59 -30.59 -37.01 -23.18
N VAL A 60 -30.44 -36.42 -24.38
CA VAL A 60 -29.69 -37.06 -25.46
C VAL A 60 -28.19 -37.10 -25.16
N ALA A 61 -27.63 -36.07 -24.52
CA ALA A 61 -26.24 -36.07 -24.10
C ALA A 61 -25.95 -37.18 -23.06
N LYS A 62 -26.84 -37.39 -22.08
CA LYS A 62 -26.76 -38.53 -21.15
C LYS A 62 -26.83 -39.86 -21.88
N GLN A 63 -27.79 -40.02 -22.77
CA GLN A 63 -27.91 -41.22 -23.61
C GLN A 63 -26.65 -41.49 -24.46
N ALA A 64 -26.00 -40.45 -24.96
CA ALA A 64 -24.73 -40.56 -25.68
C ALA A 64 -23.60 -41.00 -24.72
N MET A 65 -23.56 -40.44 -23.51
CA MET A 65 -22.59 -40.80 -22.48
C MET A 65 -22.79 -42.22 -21.95
N ASP A 66 -24.03 -42.70 -21.84
CA ASP A 66 -24.36 -44.07 -21.46
C ASP A 66 -23.84 -45.07 -22.51
N ARG A 67 -23.95 -44.73 -23.80
CA ARG A 67 -23.40 -45.54 -24.90
C ARG A 67 -21.88 -45.58 -24.88
N ILE A 68 -21.23 -44.42 -24.66
CA ILE A 68 -19.78 -44.35 -24.51
C ILE A 68 -19.33 -45.15 -23.28
N SER A 69 -20.02 -45.00 -22.14
CA SER A 69 -19.71 -45.71 -20.90
C SER A 69 -19.88 -47.22 -21.08
N SER A 70 -20.95 -47.66 -21.74
CA SER A 70 -21.20 -49.08 -22.06
C SER A 70 -20.11 -49.64 -22.98
N PHE A 71 -19.69 -48.87 -23.99
CA PHE A 71 -18.60 -49.25 -24.87
C PHE A 71 -17.27 -49.41 -24.12
N LEU A 72 -16.93 -48.47 -23.23
CA LEU A 72 -15.72 -48.51 -22.40
C LEU A 72 -15.78 -49.57 -21.29
N ALA A 73 -16.97 -49.95 -20.83
CA ALA A 73 -17.14 -51.04 -19.86
C ALA A 73 -16.84 -52.41 -20.49
N ILE A 74 -17.19 -52.60 -21.77
CA ILE A 74 -16.95 -53.85 -22.51
C ILE A 74 -15.53 -53.92 -23.07
N ARG A 75 -14.90 -52.76 -23.33
CA ARG A 75 -13.58 -52.65 -23.95
C ARG A 75 -12.65 -51.85 -23.05
N SER A 76 -11.54 -52.45 -22.59
CA SER A 76 -10.52 -51.75 -21.80
C SER A 76 -9.71 -50.75 -22.65
N ILE A 77 -10.35 -49.66 -23.04
CA ILE A 77 -9.82 -48.60 -23.89
C ILE A 77 -9.63 -47.35 -23.02
N PRO A 78 -8.43 -46.74 -22.99
CA PRO A 78 -8.23 -45.47 -22.29
C PRO A 78 -9.07 -44.36 -22.94
N ALA A 79 -9.65 -43.49 -22.11
CA ALA A 79 -10.41 -42.34 -22.56
C ALA A 79 -10.05 -41.08 -21.77
N VAL A 80 -10.10 -39.93 -22.44
CA VAL A 80 -9.97 -38.60 -21.82
C VAL A 80 -11.17 -37.77 -22.24
N PHE A 81 -11.83 -37.17 -21.26
CA PHE A 81 -12.99 -36.30 -21.45
C PHE A 81 -12.60 -34.89 -21.05
N THR A 82 -12.89 -33.91 -21.91
CA THR A 82 -12.84 -32.49 -21.53
C THR A 82 -14.27 -31.99 -21.34
N SER A 83 -14.43 -31.05 -20.42
CA SER A 83 -15.72 -30.43 -20.16
C SER A 83 -15.53 -29.14 -19.41
N ARG A 84 -16.44 -28.19 -19.61
CA ARG A 84 -16.65 -27.14 -18.61
C ARG A 84 -17.17 -27.75 -17.30
N PRO A 85 -16.93 -27.13 -16.12
CA PRO A 85 -17.31 -27.71 -14.83
C PRO A 85 -18.75 -28.24 -14.75
N ARG A 86 -19.73 -27.56 -15.37
CA ARG A 86 -21.13 -28.00 -15.36
C ARG A 86 -21.54 -28.99 -16.44
N GLY A 87 -20.87 -29.01 -17.59
CA GLY A 87 -21.02 -30.14 -18.52
C GLY A 87 -20.69 -31.45 -17.83
N TYR A 88 -19.63 -31.41 -17.00
CA TYR A 88 -19.18 -32.57 -16.25
C TYR A 88 -20.22 -32.95 -15.19
N GLU A 89 -20.76 -32.01 -14.43
CA GLU A 89 -21.81 -32.33 -13.44
C GLU A 89 -23.09 -32.91 -14.08
N ARG A 90 -23.47 -32.44 -15.27
CA ARG A 90 -24.70 -32.85 -15.96
C ARG A 90 -24.57 -34.18 -16.71
N VAL A 91 -23.42 -34.43 -17.32
CA VAL A 91 -23.15 -35.52 -18.27
C VAL A 91 -21.84 -36.23 -17.88
N ARG A 92 -21.66 -36.52 -16.58
CA ARG A 92 -20.48 -37.27 -16.13
C ARG A 92 -20.52 -38.70 -16.65
N PRO A 93 -19.35 -39.28 -17.00
CA PRO A 93 -19.25 -40.72 -17.24
C PRO A 93 -19.57 -41.50 -15.96
N ASP A 94 -20.19 -42.65 -16.10
CA ASP A 94 -20.38 -43.58 -14.99
C ASP A 94 -19.03 -44.20 -14.57
N GLY A 95 -18.89 -44.46 -13.27
CA GLY A 95 -17.67 -45.05 -12.68
C GLY A 95 -16.76 -44.05 -11.97
N ASN A 96 -15.62 -44.54 -11.47
CA ASN A 96 -14.68 -43.74 -10.68
C ASN A 96 -13.55 -43.19 -11.56
N TRP A 97 -13.83 -42.10 -12.28
CA TRP A 97 -12.86 -41.43 -13.14
C TRP A 97 -12.02 -40.41 -12.36
N PRO A 98 -10.68 -40.39 -12.53
CA PRO A 98 -9.85 -39.30 -12.01
C PRO A 98 -10.24 -37.96 -12.65
N VAL A 99 -10.40 -36.92 -11.82
CA VAL A 99 -10.77 -35.58 -12.27
C VAL A 99 -9.63 -34.61 -12.03
N ALA A 100 -9.21 -33.91 -13.09
CA ALA A 100 -8.23 -32.82 -13.02
C ALA A 100 -8.88 -31.51 -13.48
N LYS A 101 -8.49 -30.38 -12.87
CA LYS A 101 -8.90 -29.04 -13.29
C LYS A 101 -7.73 -28.35 -13.99
N LEU A 102 -7.97 -27.80 -15.18
CA LEU A 102 -6.98 -26.97 -15.87
C LEU A 102 -6.75 -25.69 -15.05
N SER A 103 -5.50 -25.45 -14.66
CA SER A 103 -5.10 -24.26 -13.91
C SER A 103 -4.81 -23.09 -14.86
N ALA A 104 -4.85 -21.87 -14.32
CA ALA A 104 -4.44 -20.69 -15.05
C ALA A 104 -2.93 -20.75 -15.38
N PHE A 105 -2.50 -20.04 -16.42
CA PHE A 105 -1.09 -19.93 -16.78
C PHE A 105 -0.30 -19.21 -15.70
N ASP A 106 0.87 -19.77 -15.38
CA ASP A 106 1.93 -19.04 -14.67
C ASP A 106 2.71 -18.12 -15.63
N LYS A 107 3.64 -17.33 -15.08
CA LYS A 107 4.45 -16.38 -15.86
C LYS A 107 5.31 -17.06 -16.94
N SER A 108 5.86 -18.25 -16.64
CA SER A 108 6.68 -19.00 -17.59
C SER A 108 5.81 -19.56 -18.73
N GLN A 109 4.59 -19.97 -18.43
CA GLN A 109 3.64 -20.46 -19.43
C GLN A 109 3.14 -19.33 -20.33
N ILE A 110 2.92 -18.12 -19.80
CA ILE A 110 2.60 -16.93 -20.61
C ILE A 110 3.74 -16.63 -21.59
N GLU A 111 4.99 -16.65 -21.12
CA GLU A 111 6.17 -16.46 -21.97
C GLU A 111 6.28 -17.52 -23.07
N GLN A 112 6.16 -18.80 -22.72
CA GLN A 112 6.21 -19.91 -23.69
C GLN A 112 5.07 -19.82 -24.71
N PHE A 113 3.86 -19.49 -24.26
CA PHE A 113 2.70 -19.35 -25.12
C PHE A 113 2.86 -18.18 -26.10
N ALA A 114 3.33 -17.02 -25.62
CA ALA A 114 3.64 -15.87 -26.46
C ALA A 114 4.74 -16.19 -27.49
N ASN A 115 5.82 -16.86 -27.06
CA ASN A 115 6.91 -17.25 -27.93
C ASN A 115 6.43 -18.14 -29.09
N MET A 116 5.64 -19.18 -28.78
CA MET A 116 5.08 -20.10 -29.78
C MET A 116 4.15 -19.38 -30.76
N TRP A 117 3.33 -18.43 -30.29
CA TRP A 117 2.49 -17.64 -31.17
C TRP A 117 3.30 -16.71 -32.07
N PHE A 118 4.30 -16.01 -31.55
CA PHE A 118 5.14 -15.14 -32.37
C PHE A 118 5.97 -15.94 -33.39
N GLU A 119 6.44 -17.15 -33.05
CA GLU A 119 7.06 -18.06 -34.01
C GLU A 119 6.09 -18.40 -35.16
N TYR A 120 4.86 -18.81 -34.84
CA TYR A 120 3.81 -19.09 -35.83
C TYR A 120 3.49 -17.88 -36.72
N LEU A 121 3.41 -16.69 -36.12
CA LEU A 121 3.01 -15.47 -36.81
C LEU A 121 4.12 -14.88 -37.71
N GLU A 122 5.39 -15.16 -37.42
CA GLU A 122 6.57 -14.65 -38.15
C GLU A 122 7.09 -15.62 -39.23
N LEU A 123 6.65 -16.89 -39.20
CA LEU A 123 6.94 -17.92 -40.22
C LEU A 123 6.65 -17.49 -41.69
N PRO A 124 5.59 -16.72 -42.01
CA PRO A 124 5.27 -16.35 -43.39
C PRO A 124 6.18 -15.29 -44.05
N ASP A 125 6.97 -14.52 -43.28
CA ASP A 125 7.72 -13.33 -43.73
C ASP A 125 9.22 -13.64 -44.06
N ALA A 126 9.53 -14.87 -44.46
CA ALA A 126 10.86 -15.49 -44.31
C ALA A 126 12.07 -14.74 -44.93
N GLY A 127 12.96 -14.28 -44.05
CA GLY A 127 14.41 -14.15 -44.26
C GLY A 127 15.19 -15.33 -43.62
N PRO A 128 16.54 -15.27 -43.48
CA PRO A 128 17.32 -16.36 -42.90
C PRO A 128 16.93 -16.69 -41.43
N VAL A 129 16.95 -17.99 -41.09
CA VAL A 129 16.45 -18.59 -39.83
C VAL A 129 16.97 -17.89 -38.55
N GLU A 130 18.24 -17.48 -38.54
CA GLU A 130 18.86 -16.78 -37.40
C GLU A 130 18.16 -15.45 -37.08
N ARG A 131 17.72 -14.71 -38.10
CA ARG A 131 17.00 -13.43 -37.93
C ARG A 131 15.56 -13.63 -37.42
N ILE A 132 14.97 -14.80 -37.67
CA ILE A 132 13.61 -15.12 -37.20
C ILE A 132 13.64 -15.38 -35.69
N SER A 133 14.60 -16.18 -35.21
CA SER A 133 14.73 -16.47 -33.77
C SER A 133 14.97 -15.21 -32.94
N GLU A 134 15.86 -14.32 -33.40
CA GLU A 134 16.11 -13.02 -32.74
C GLU A 134 14.85 -12.14 -32.69
N ARG A 135 14.11 -12.07 -33.80
CA ARG A 135 12.86 -11.27 -33.90
C ARG A 135 11.76 -11.82 -33.00
N VAL A 136 11.58 -13.14 -32.95
CA VAL A 136 10.60 -13.80 -32.07
C VAL A 136 10.93 -13.52 -30.60
N GLN A 137 12.20 -13.67 -30.21
CA GLN A 137 12.62 -13.39 -28.84
C GLN A 137 12.41 -11.91 -28.48
N GLN A 138 12.73 -11.00 -29.40
CA GLN A 138 12.50 -9.57 -29.20
C GLN A 138 11.01 -9.26 -29.01
N ARG A 139 10.12 -9.74 -29.90
CA ARG A 139 8.67 -9.51 -29.78
C ARG A 139 8.09 -10.13 -28.51
N THR A 140 8.56 -11.32 -28.12
CA THR A 140 8.16 -11.96 -26.87
C THR A 140 8.54 -11.11 -25.67
N ASN A 141 9.80 -10.65 -25.60
CA ASN A 141 10.28 -9.80 -24.53
C ASN A 141 9.52 -8.47 -24.46
N ASP A 142 9.21 -7.86 -25.61
CA ASP A 142 8.48 -6.59 -25.67
C ASP A 142 7.01 -6.76 -25.26
N PHE A 143 6.37 -7.86 -25.64
CA PHE A 143 5.03 -8.23 -25.18
C PHE A 143 5.00 -8.45 -23.65
N LEU A 144 5.98 -9.18 -23.11
CA LEU A 144 6.08 -9.41 -21.66
C LEU A 144 6.31 -8.11 -20.90
N LYS A 145 7.17 -7.21 -21.40
CA LYS A 145 7.34 -5.87 -20.82
C LYS A 145 6.02 -5.10 -20.85
N ALA A 146 5.31 -5.10 -21.97
CA ALA A 146 4.05 -4.37 -22.13
C ALA A 146 2.95 -4.88 -21.16
N THR A 147 2.85 -6.20 -20.95
CA THR A 147 1.87 -6.79 -20.03
C THR A 147 2.22 -6.54 -18.55
N GLN A 148 3.52 -6.52 -18.20
CA GLN A 148 3.99 -6.28 -16.83
C GLN A 148 3.80 -4.84 -16.35
N VAL A 149 3.54 -3.88 -17.23
CA VAL A 149 3.25 -2.48 -16.85
C VAL A 149 2.00 -2.40 -15.97
N ASN A 150 1.04 -3.32 -16.13
CA ASN A 150 -0.23 -3.29 -15.41
C ASN A 150 -0.57 -4.65 -14.79
N SER A 151 -0.70 -4.71 -13.46
CA SER A 151 -1.00 -5.95 -12.73
C SER A 151 -2.30 -6.63 -13.19
N ARG A 152 -3.30 -5.86 -13.62
CA ARG A 152 -4.56 -6.43 -14.12
C ARG A 152 -4.45 -6.99 -15.54
N ILE A 153 -3.57 -6.43 -16.37
CA ILE A 153 -3.32 -6.98 -17.72
C ILE A 153 -2.61 -8.33 -17.59
N ILE A 154 -1.63 -8.45 -16.69
CA ILE A 154 -0.98 -9.74 -16.45
C ILE A 154 -1.93 -10.77 -15.81
N GLU A 155 -2.85 -10.35 -14.94
CA GLU A 155 -3.92 -11.24 -14.43
C GLU A 155 -4.82 -11.76 -15.56
N LEU A 156 -5.21 -10.90 -16.51
CA LEU A 156 -5.94 -11.35 -17.71
C LEU A 156 -5.13 -12.38 -18.50
N ALA A 157 -3.84 -12.14 -18.72
CA ALA A 157 -2.96 -13.04 -19.47
C ALA A 157 -2.80 -14.44 -18.84
N GLN A 158 -3.15 -14.64 -17.57
CA GLN A 158 -3.18 -15.98 -16.96
C GLN A 158 -4.27 -16.88 -17.58
N THR A 159 -5.28 -16.30 -18.23
CA THR A 159 -6.22 -17.09 -19.02
C THR A 159 -5.70 -17.24 -20.46
N PRO A 160 -5.51 -18.47 -20.99
CA PRO A 160 -4.97 -18.68 -22.33
C PRO A 160 -5.70 -17.89 -23.44
N LEU A 161 -7.04 -17.81 -23.37
CA LEU A 161 -7.86 -17.03 -24.30
C LEU A 161 -7.49 -15.54 -24.28
N PHE A 162 -7.40 -14.92 -23.10
CA PHE A 162 -7.02 -13.51 -23.00
C PHE A 162 -5.56 -13.30 -23.34
N CYS A 163 -4.67 -14.25 -23.02
CA CYS A 163 -3.28 -14.17 -23.46
C CYS A 163 -3.19 -14.09 -24.99
N GLN A 164 -3.95 -14.93 -25.70
CA GLN A 164 -4.04 -14.88 -27.16
C GLN A 164 -4.61 -13.54 -27.64
N LEU A 165 -5.73 -13.07 -27.07
CA LEU A 165 -6.32 -11.78 -27.46
C LEU A 165 -5.35 -10.61 -27.23
N LEU A 166 -4.58 -10.62 -26.14
CA LEU A 166 -3.54 -9.63 -25.89
C LEU A 166 -2.41 -9.72 -26.92
N ILE A 167 -2.01 -10.93 -27.32
CA ILE A 167 -1.04 -11.16 -28.40
C ILE A 167 -1.60 -10.60 -29.72
N ASP A 168 -2.88 -10.83 -30.03
CA ASP A 168 -3.52 -10.32 -31.24
C ASP A 168 -3.55 -8.79 -31.26
N ILE A 169 -3.93 -8.16 -30.14
CA ILE A 169 -3.87 -6.69 -29.99
C ILE A 169 -2.44 -6.21 -30.22
N PHE A 170 -1.46 -6.81 -29.53
CA PHE A 170 -0.06 -6.43 -29.63
C PHE A 170 0.52 -6.63 -31.04
N ARG A 171 0.09 -7.68 -31.75
CA ARG A 171 0.54 -7.99 -33.10
C ARG A 171 0.24 -6.85 -34.07
N PHE A 172 -0.96 -6.28 -34.01
CA PHE A 172 -1.41 -5.26 -34.96
C PHE A 172 -0.85 -3.86 -34.66
N SER A 173 -0.72 -3.49 -33.38
CA SER A 173 -0.25 -2.15 -32.99
C SER A 173 1.21 -2.08 -32.55
N HIS A 174 1.91 -3.21 -32.41
CA HIS A 174 3.27 -3.32 -31.82
C HIS A 174 3.39 -2.76 -30.37
N HIS A 175 2.27 -2.41 -29.76
CA HIS A 175 2.17 -1.97 -28.38
C HIS A 175 0.79 -2.36 -27.84
N LEU A 176 0.66 -2.58 -26.53
CA LEU A 176 -0.66 -2.59 -25.89
C LEU A 176 -1.12 -1.14 -25.66
N PRO A 177 -2.42 -0.85 -25.69
CA PRO A 177 -2.92 0.44 -25.23
C PRO A 177 -2.40 0.79 -23.82
N GLU A 178 -1.90 2.01 -23.64
CA GLU A 178 -1.37 2.46 -22.33
C GLU A 178 -2.45 2.45 -21.24
N GLN A 179 -3.69 2.78 -21.62
CA GLN A 179 -4.84 2.75 -20.73
C GLN A 179 -5.48 1.36 -20.75
N ARG A 180 -5.51 0.69 -19.58
CA ARG A 180 -6.13 -0.63 -19.41
C ARG A 180 -7.58 -0.70 -19.91
N VAL A 181 -8.34 0.38 -19.76
CA VAL A 181 -9.73 0.50 -20.22
C VAL A 181 -9.85 0.28 -21.74
N LYS A 182 -8.88 0.78 -22.53
CA LYS A 182 -8.82 0.54 -23.98
C LYS A 182 -8.44 -0.89 -24.34
N VAL A 183 -7.66 -1.56 -23.48
CA VAL A 183 -7.39 -3.00 -23.64
C VAL A 183 -8.68 -3.79 -23.49
N TYR A 184 -9.49 -3.47 -22.47
CA TYR A 184 -10.78 -4.15 -22.24
C TYR A 184 -11.75 -3.91 -23.39
N GLU A 185 -11.83 -2.66 -23.88
CA GLU A 185 -12.59 -2.31 -25.08
C GLU A 185 -12.23 -3.21 -26.25
N LYS A 186 -10.94 -3.31 -26.57
CA LYS A 186 -10.46 -4.08 -27.72
C LYS A 186 -10.70 -5.58 -27.55
N ILE A 187 -10.53 -6.11 -26.33
CA ILE A 187 -10.89 -7.51 -26.03
C ILE A 187 -12.37 -7.77 -26.28
N ILE A 188 -13.26 -6.88 -25.83
CA ILE A 188 -14.70 -7.03 -26.01
C ILE A 188 -15.08 -6.92 -27.49
N GLU A 189 -14.48 -5.99 -28.23
CA GLU A 189 -14.65 -5.89 -29.69
C GLU A 189 -14.22 -7.17 -30.41
N LEU A 190 -13.03 -7.70 -30.12
CA LEU A 190 -12.54 -8.94 -30.74
C LEU A 190 -13.47 -10.13 -30.45
N LEU A 191 -13.99 -10.22 -29.22
CA LEU A 191 -14.91 -11.28 -28.81
C LEU A 191 -16.27 -11.15 -29.52
N ILE A 192 -16.84 -9.94 -29.62
CA ILE A 192 -18.18 -9.71 -30.19
C ILE A 192 -18.16 -9.70 -31.74
N SER A 193 -17.13 -9.12 -32.36
CA SER A 193 -17.11 -8.80 -33.80
C SER A 193 -16.29 -9.76 -34.66
N ASP A 194 -15.14 -10.23 -34.18
CA ASP A 194 -14.15 -10.92 -35.04
C ASP A 194 -14.18 -12.46 -34.90
N HIS A 195 -14.55 -12.98 -33.73
CA HIS A 195 -14.71 -14.43 -33.49
C HIS A 195 -16.00 -15.15 -33.97
N PRO A 196 -17.11 -14.48 -34.38
CA PRO A 196 -18.36 -15.16 -34.76
C PRO A 196 -18.29 -16.05 -36.01
N SER A 197 -17.44 -15.74 -37.00
CA SER A 197 -17.45 -16.46 -38.29
C SER A 197 -16.96 -17.90 -38.18
N ALA A 198 -16.04 -18.19 -37.24
CA ALA A 198 -15.50 -19.53 -37.01
C ALA A 198 -16.35 -20.39 -36.05
N ARG A 199 -17.10 -19.78 -35.11
CA ARG A 199 -17.86 -20.50 -34.07
C ARG A 199 -19.37 -20.62 -34.34
N SER A 200 -19.97 -19.74 -35.14
CA SER A 200 -21.39 -19.86 -35.55
C SER A 200 -21.67 -21.14 -36.37
N GLN A 201 -20.72 -21.56 -37.22
CA GLN A 201 -20.78 -22.84 -37.94
C GLN A 201 -20.66 -24.05 -37.01
N ALA A 202 -19.84 -23.97 -35.95
CA ALA A 202 -19.66 -25.06 -34.99
C ALA A 202 -20.87 -25.25 -34.06
N ALA A 203 -21.62 -24.18 -33.77
CA ALA A 203 -22.81 -24.21 -32.91
C ALA A 203 -24.12 -24.56 -33.65
N GLY A 204 -24.11 -24.66 -34.98
CA GLY A 204 -25.29 -25.03 -35.78
C GLY A 204 -26.41 -23.97 -35.83
N ILE A 205 -26.10 -22.70 -35.52
CA ILE A 205 -27.09 -21.61 -35.45
C ILE A 205 -27.12 -20.86 -36.79
N SER A 206 -28.28 -20.81 -37.44
CA SER A 206 -28.51 -20.02 -38.66
C SER A 206 -28.34 -18.51 -38.39
N GLY A 207 -27.53 -17.83 -39.21
CA GLY A 207 -27.10 -16.43 -38.99
C GLY A 207 -28.21 -15.38 -38.83
N ASN A 208 -29.45 -15.65 -39.26
CA ASN A 208 -30.58 -14.73 -39.12
C ASN A 208 -31.16 -14.65 -37.70
N MET A 209 -30.75 -15.52 -36.77
CA MET A 209 -31.27 -15.56 -35.39
C MET A 209 -30.36 -14.84 -34.39
N LEU A 210 -29.13 -14.48 -34.79
CA LEU A 210 -28.17 -13.79 -33.93
C LEU A 210 -28.37 -12.27 -33.99
N PRO A 211 -28.22 -11.55 -32.86
CA PRO A 211 -28.32 -10.10 -32.80
C PRO A 211 -27.15 -9.45 -33.53
N ARG A 212 -27.33 -8.21 -33.98
CA ARG A 212 -26.21 -7.40 -34.47
C ARG A 212 -25.19 -7.21 -33.35
N SER A 213 -23.91 -7.02 -33.69
CA SER A 213 -22.85 -6.82 -32.70
C SER A 213 -23.15 -5.66 -31.73
N GLU A 214 -23.77 -4.58 -32.23
CA GLU A 214 -24.20 -3.44 -31.41
C GLU A 214 -25.32 -3.82 -30.43
N ASP A 215 -26.34 -4.55 -30.90
CA ASP A 215 -27.44 -5.05 -30.08
C ASP A 215 -26.91 -6.02 -29.00
N MET A 216 -25.98 -6.92 -29.36
CA MET A 216 -25.33 -7.82 -28.41
C MET A 216 -24.55 -7.06 -27.34
N ARG A 217 -23.80 -6.02 -27.74
CA ARG A 217 -23.04 -5.18 -26.82
C ARG A 217 -23.97 -4.47 -25.85
N GLU A 218 -25.07 -3.90 -26.32
CA GLU A 218 -26.08 -3.22 -25.49
C GLU A 218 -26.74 -4.17 -24.48
N MET A 219 -27.11 -5.38 -24.92
CA MET A 219 -27.64 -6.43 -24.02
C MET A 219 -26.65 -6.79 -22.92
N LEU A 220 -25.37 -6.97 -23.26
CA LEU A 220 -24.32 -7.29 -22.29
C LEU A 220 -24.03 -6.13 -21.34
N MET A 221 -24.08 -4.89 -21.81
CA MET A 221 -23.93 -3.68 -20.97
C MET A 221 -25.04 -3.59 -19.93
N ARG A 222 -26.31 -3.72 -20.35
CA ARG A 222 -27.46 -3.72 -19.44
C ARG A 222 -27.34 -4.82 -18.39
N LEU A 223 -27.02 -6.05 -18.82
CA LEU A 223 -26.84 -7.18 -17.93
C LEU A 223 -25.68 -6.96 -16.94
N ALA A 224 -24.55 -6.40 -17.39
CA ALA A 224 -23.42 -6.13 -16.52
C ALA A 224 -23.77 -5.11 -15.42
N LEU A 225 -24.50 -4.06 -15.77
CA LEU A 225 -24.97 -3.08 -14.79
C LEU A 225 -25.97 -3.71 -13.82
N ASP A 226 -26.94 -4.49 -14.31
CA ASP A 226 -27.91 -5.20 -13.47
C ASP A 226 -27.22 -6.11 -12.44
N ILE A 227 -26.22 -6.89 -12.86
CA ILE A 227 -25.43 -7.75 -11.96
C ILE A 227 -24.67 -6.90 -10.95
N GLN A 228 -24.07 -5.80 -11.39
CA GLN A 228 -23.28 -4.91 -10.54
C GLN A 228 -24.14 -4.23 -9.47
N GLU A 229 -25.36 -3.79 -9.82
CA GLU A 229 -26.31 -3.14 -8.90
C GLU A 229 -26.89 -4.08 -7.85
N ARG A 230 -27.14 -5.35 -8.22
CA ARG A 230 -27.61 -6.37 -7.27
C ARG A 230 -26.57 -6.70 -6.20
N GLY A 231 -25.29 -6.49 -6.49
CA GLY A 231 -24.18 -6.82 -5.61
C GLY A 231 -23.99 -8.34 -5.43
N GLY A 232 -23.09 -8.74 -4.52
CA GLY A 232 -22.84 -10.15 -4.21
C GLY A 232 -21.77 -10.81 -5.09
N ALA A 233 -21.94 -12.10 -5.43
CA ALA A 233 -20.93 -12.93 -6.08
C ALA A 233 -20.71 -12.66 -7.59
N GLY A 234 -21.34 -11.61 -8.15
CA GLY A 234 -21.26 -11.29 -9.58
C GLY A 234 -22.01 -12.29 -10.46
N VAL A 235 -23.19 -12.72 -10.01
CA VAL A 235 -24.00 -13.74 -10.70
C VAL A 235 -25.45 -13.30 -10.90
N VAL A 236 -26.12 -13.90 -11.88
CA VAL A 236 -27.52 -13.71 -12.25
C VAL A 236 -28.16 -15.05 -12.59
N SER A 237 -29.44 -15.25 -12.30
CA SER A 237 -30.10 -16.48 -12.76
C SER A 237 -30.20 -16.52 -14.29
N VAL A 238 -30.23 -17.71 -14.89
CA VAL A 238 -30.46 -17.89 -16.33
C VAL A 238 -31.75 -17.19 -16.76
N GLU A 239 -32.81 -17.34 -15.97
CA GLU A 239 -34.11 -16.69 -16.20
C GLU A 239 -33.98 -15.16 -16.19
N ALA A 240 -33.31 -14.58 -15.18
CA ALA A 240 -33.13 -13.13 -15.11
C ALA A 240 -32.22 -12.58 -16.23
N CYS A 241 -31.25 -13.37 -16.71
CA CYS A 241 -30.46 -13.01 -17.88
C CYS A 241 -31.33 -12.99 -19.15
N GLN A 242 -32.12 -14.05 -19.37
CA GLN A 242 -33.05 -14.13 -20.50
C GLN A 242 -34.11 -13.03 -20.44
N ASP A 243 -34.59 -12.68 -19.27
CA ASP A 243 -35.53 -11.57 -19.08
C ASP A 243 -34.88 -10.22 -19.39
N SER A 244 -33.65 -9.95 -18.92
CA SER A 244 -32.91 -8.72 -19.24
C SER A 244 -32.70 -8.59 -20.76
N PHE A 245 -32.33 -9.69 -21.41
CA PHE A 245 -32.19 -9.77 -22.86
C PHE A 245 -33.51 -9.57 -23.60
N CYS A 246 -34.58 -10.25 -23.16
CA CYS A 246 -35.91 -10.10 -23.72
C CYS A 246 -36.41 -8.66 -23.60
N ASN A 247 -36.19 -8.00 -22.46
CA ASN A 247 -36.61 -6.63 -22.22
C ASN A 247 -35.96 -5.66 -23.23
N PHE A 248 -34.66 -5.81 -23.49
CA PHE A 248 -33.99 -5.02 -24.54
C PHE A 248 -34.52 -5.34 -25.94
N LEU A 249 -34.73 -6.61 -26.26
CA LEU A 249 -35.25 -7.01 -27.57
C LEU A 249 -36.67 -6.46 -27.85
N THR A 250 -37.47 -6.26 -26.79
CA THR A 250 -38.80 -5.65 -26.88
C THR A 250 -38.82 -4.11 -26.82
N ASP A 251 -37.71 -3.47 -26.44
CA ASP A 251 -37.58 -2.01 -26.33
C ASP A 251 -37.73 -1.38 -27.73
N ASP A 252 -38.75 -0.55 -27.92
CA ASP A 252 -39.09 0.09 -29.18
C ASP A 252 -38.41 1.46 -29.37
N ILE A 253 -37.73 1.96 -28.33
CA ILE A 253 -37.01 3.23 -28.35
C ILE A 253 -35.53 2.98 -28.63
N ASN A 254 -34.91 2.10 -27.84
CA ASN A 254 -33.46 1.86 -27.87
C ASN A 254 -33.09 0.47 -28.40
N GLY A 255 -34.07 -0.42 -28.55
CA GLY A 255 -33.88 -1.79 -29.00
C GLY A 255 -34.50 -2.07 -30.36
N PRO A 256 -34.55 -3.35 -30.76
CA PRO A 256 -35.12 -3.77 -32.05
C PRO A 256 -36.66 -3.77 -32.13
N GLY A 257 -37.38 -3.55 -31.02
CA GLY A 257 -38.84 -3.49 -30.99
C GLY A 257 -39.56 -4.79 -31.38
N LEU A 258 -38.99 -5.96 -31.03
CA LEU A 258 -39.57 -7.26 -31.37
C LEU A 258 -40.85 -7.54 -30.57
N LYS A 259 -41.72 -8.39 -31.14
CA LYS A 259 -42.86 -8.93 -30.39
C LYS A 259 -42.35 -9.80 -29.24
N LYS A 260 -43.04 -9.74 -28.09
CA LYS A 260 -42.65 -10.45 -26.87
C LYS A 260 -42.37 -11.95 -27.06
N TYR A 261 -43.15 -12.63 -27.91
CA TYR A 261 -42.95 -14.05 -28.19
C TYR A 261 -41.60 -14.31 -28.90
N ASP A 262 -41.32 -13.54 -29.96
CA ASP A 262 -40.10 -13.66 -30.75
C ASP A 262 -38.88 -13.24 -29.92
N ALA A 263 -39.00 -12.15 -29.14
CA ALA A 263 -37.97 -11.67 -28.22
C ALA A 263 -37.59 -12.73 -27.17
N LYS A 264 -38.57 -13.43 -26.59
CA LYS A 264 -38.31 -14.46 -25.59
C LYS A 264 -37.55 -15.65 -26.19
N TYR A 265 -37.95 -16.10 -27.38
CA TYR A 265 -37.27 -17.19 -28.08
C TYR A 265 -35.84 -16.79 -28.46
N GLN A 266 -35.66 -15.58 -28.99
CA GLN A 266 -34.34 -15.09 -29.38
C GLN A 266 -33.44 -14.84 -28.16
N ALA A 267 -33.97 -14.36 -27.04
CA ALA A 267 -33.21 -14.18 -25.80
C ALA A 267 -32.60 -15.50 -25.31
N GLN A 268 -33.34 -16.61 -25.39
CA GLN A 268 -32.82 -17.94 -25.05
C GLN A 268 -31.63 -18.34 -25.92
N ILE A 269 -31.76 -18.19 -27.25
CA ILE A 269 -30.69 -18.48 -28.22
C ILE A 269 -29.47 -17.60 -27.96
N ILE A 270 -29.69 -16.31 -27.67
CA ILE A 270 -28.61 -15.35 -27.40
C ILE A 270 -27.89 -15.67 -26.09
N THR A 271 -28.60 -16.07 -25.04
CA THR A 271 -28.00 -16.51 -23.79
C THR A 271 -27.07 -17.71 -24.04
N ASP A 272 -27.51 -18.70 -24.81
CA ASP A 272 -26.68 -19.86 -25.15
C ASP A 272 -25.47 -19.48 -26.02
N TYR A 273 -25.66 -18.53 -26.95
CA TYR A 273 -24.56 -17.99 -27.76
C TYR A 273 -23.54 -17.20 -26.93
N ALA A 274 -23.98 -16.42 -25.93
CA ALA A 274 -23.09 -15.70 -25.03
C ALA A 274 -22.23 -16.63 -24.18
N LEU A 275 -22.79 -17.78 -23.77
CA LEU A 275 -22.12 -18.82 -22.98
C LEU A 275 -21.15 -19.65 -23.82
N SER A 276 -21.63 -20.22 -24.92
CA SER A 276 -20.88 -21.23 -25.69
C SER A 276 -20.17 -20.64 -26.91
N GLY A 277 -20.75 -19.62 -27.55
CA GLY A 277 -20.22 -19.00 -28.77
C GLY A 277 -19.15 -17.95 -28.49
N LEU A 278 -19.46 -16.94 -27.68
CA LEU A 278 -18.54 -15.83 -27.41
C LEU A 278 -17.51 -16.14 -26.31
N GLY A 279 -17.92 -16.90 -25.28
CA GLY A 279 -17.10 -17.14 -24.10
C GLY A 279 -16.99 -15.91 -23.18
N LEU A 280 -17.91 -14.94 -23.31
CA LEU A 280 -18.00 -13.76 -22.45
C LEU A 280 -18.69 -14.06 -21.13
N MET A 281 -19.56 -15.08 -21.11
CA MET A 281 -20.29 -15.52 -19.95
C MET A 281 -19.97 -16.97 -19.62
N ILE A 282 -20.08 -17.32 -18.34
CA ILE A 282 -19.97 -18.68 -17.83
C ILE A 282 -21.02 -18.95 -16.78
N GLU A 283 -21.35 -20.21 -16.61
CA GLU A 283 -22.18 -20.67 -15.53
C GLU A 283 -21.41 -20.74 -14.18
N ARG A 284 -21.88 -19.97 -13.19
CA ARG A 284 -21.50 -19.90 -11.75
C ARG A 284 -21.72 -21.19 -10.94
N SER A 285 -23.00 -21.39 -10.63
CA SER A 285 -23.58 -22.49 -9.86
C SER A 285 -24.97 -22.82 -10.43
N PRO A 286 -25.54 -24.02 -10.31
CA PRO A 286 -26.77 -24.43 -11.01
C PRO A 286 -27.84 -23.32 -11.15
N ASN A 287 -28.23 -23.02 -12.40
CA ASN A 287 -29.07 -21.90 -12.85
C ASN A 287 -28.56 -20.46 -12.63
N GLU A 288 -27.30 -20.26 -12.26
CA GLU A 288 -26.62 -18.97 -12.16
C GLU A 288 -25.53 -18.80 -13.23
N LEU A 289 -25.49 -17.63 -13.84
CA LEU A 289 -24.55 -17.15 -14.84
C LEU A 289 -23.73 -15.99 -14.27
N GLY A 290 -22.55 -15.74 -14.83
CA GLY A 290 -21.77 -14.53 -14.60
C GLY A 290 -20.83 -14.28 -15.77
N PHE A 291 -20.20 -13.11 -15.80
CA PHE A 291 -19.15 -12.85 -16.78
C PHE A 291 -17.94 -13.75 -16.52
N PHE A 292 -17.26 -14.14 -17.60
CA PHE A 292 -16.05 -14.98 -17.54
C PHE A 292 -15.00 -14.34 -16.63
N HIS A 293 -14.81 -13.03 -16.76
CA HIS A 293 -13.91 -12.23 -15.92
C HIS A 293 -14.61 -10.99 -15.38
N LEU A 294 -14.37 -10.66 -14.11
CA LEU A 294 -15.00 -9.52 -13.43
C LEU A 294 -14.73 -8.20 -14.15
N THR A 295 -13.51 -7.99 -14.63
CA THR A 295 -13.13 -6.78 -15.37
C THR A 295 -13.97 -6.50 -16.61
N ILE A 296 -14.48 -7.55 -17.28
CA ILE A 296 -15.39 -7.38 -18.43
C ILE A 296 -16.74 -6.86 -17.94
N GLN A 297 -17.27 -7.40 -16.84
CA GLN A 297 -18.48 -6.90 -16.20
C GLN A 297 -18.29 -5.44 -15.75
N GLU A 298 -17.19 -5.12 -15.06
CA GLU A 298 -16.92 -3.78 -14.54
C GLU A 298 -16.86 -2.73 -15.67
N TYR A 299 -16.19 -3.08 -16.77
CA TYR A 299 -16.11 -2.21 -17.95
C TYR A 299 -17.47 -2.03 -18.63
N LEU A 300 -18.23 -3.11 -18.86
CA LEU A 300 -19.54 -3.05 -19.49
C LEU A 300 -20.56 -2.30 -18.63
N ALA A 301 -20.50 -2.46 -17.30
CA ALA A 301 -21.32 -1.69 -16.37
C ALA A 301 -21.01 -0.19 -16.43
N ALA A 302 -19.73 0.18 -16.57
CA ALA A 302 -19.35 1.59 -16.74
C ALA A 302 -19.89 2.18 -18.05
N GLN A 303 -19.84 1.41 -19.15
CA GLN A 303 -20.45 1.83 -20.42
C GLN A 303 -21.97 1.96 -20.34
N ALA A 304 -22.65 1.02 -19.67
CA ALA A 304 -24.08 1.09 -19.45
C ALA A 304 -24.48 2.35 -18.66
N MET A 305 -23.72 2.69 -17.61
CA MET A 305 -23.96 3.89 -16.82
C MET A 305 -23.78 5.18 -17.65
N LEU A 306 -22.88 5.20 -18.62
CA LEU A 306 -22.70 6.35 -19.52
C LEU A 306 -23.88 6.58 -20.48
N ARG A 307 -24.74 5.59 -20.69
CA ARG A 307 -25.98 5.72 -21.48
C ARG A 307 -27.10 6.40 -20.70
N LYS A 308 -26.98 6.53 -19.37
CA LYS A 308 -27.96 7.22 -18.53
C LYS A 308 -27.84 8.74 -18.68
N GLU A 309 -28.86 9.46 -18.25
CA GLU A 309 -28.80 10.93 -18.19
C GLU A 309 -27.73 11.42 -17.20
N GLU A 310 -27.11 12.58 -17.46
CA GLU A 310 -26.00 13.08 -16.63
C GLU A 310 -26.39 13.19 -15.15
N GLU A 311 -27.62 13.61 -14.84
CA GLU A 311 -28.12 13.68 -13.47
C GLU A 311 -28.18 12.30 -12.77
N GLU A 312 -28.63 11.26 -13.48
CA GLU A 312 -28.67 9.90 -12.96
C GLU A 312 -27.25 9.37 -12.71
N GLN A 313 -26.32 9.65 -13.62
CA GLN A 313 -24.90 9.29 -13.47
C GLN A 313 -24.28 9.96 -12.23
N LEU A 314 -24.49 11.26 -12.05
CA LEU A 314 -23.92 12.00 -10.91
C LEU A 314 -24.52 11.53 -9.58
N ASN A 315 -25.83 11.27 -9.55
CA ASN A 315 -26.50 10.71 -8.37
C ASN A 315 -26.02 9.29 -8.06
N TRP A 316 -25.80 8.46 -9.08
CA TRP A 316 -25.17 7.14 -8.90
C TRP A 316 -23.77 7.28 -8.31
N LEU A 317 -22.93 8.15 -8.85
CA LEU A 317 -21.56 8.35 -8.41
C LEU A 317 -21.49 8.72 -6.91
N ILE A 318 -22.34 9.63 -6.43
CA ILE A 318 -22.42 9.98 -4.99
C ILE A 318 -22.73 8.76 -4.13
N ARG A 319 -23.64 7.88 -4.58
CA ARG A 319 -24.03 6.69 -3.81
C ARG A 319 -22.91 5.66 -3.73
N VAL A 320 -22.03 5.58 -4.72
CA VAL A 320 -21.12 4.44 -4.88
C VAL A 320 -19.62 4.75 -4.87
N TRP A 321 -19.19 6.01 -4.91
CA TRP A 321 -17.76 6.38 -5.06
C TRP A 321 -16.82 5.80 -4.02
N ASN A 322 -17.31 5.53 -2.81
CA ASN A 322 -16.52 4.98 -1.71
C ASN A 322 -16.79 3.48 -1.46
N LEU A 323 -17.50 2.81 -2.37
CA LEU A 323 -17.84 1.39 -2.27
C LEU A 323 -16.83 0.54 -3.06
N PRO A 324 -16.07 -0.37 -2.42
CA PRO A 324 -14.99 -1.12 -3.07
C PRO A 324 -15.42 -1.89 -4.33
N GLN A 325 -16.63 -2.44 -4.34
CA GLN A 325 -17.17 -3.20 -5.47
C GLN A 325 -17.38 -2.34 -6.72
N TRP A 326 -17.53 -1.02 -6.58
CA TRP A 326 -17.74 -0.08 -7.69
C TRP A 326 -16.47 0.64 -8.12
N HIS A 327 -15.36 0.48 -7.39
CA HIS A 327 -14.11 1.22 -7.61
C HIS A 327 -13.69 1.21 -9.09
N GLU A 328 -13.65 0.03 -9.69
CA GLU A 328 -13.19 -0.14 -11.07
C GLU A 328 -14.20 0.32 -12.11
N VAL A 329 -15.50 0.16 -11.83
CA VAL A 329 -16.56 0.72 -12.65
C VAL A 329 -16.42 2.24 -12.72
N ILE A 330 -16.07 2.88 -11.60
CA ILE A 330 -15.89 4.33 -11.51
C ILE A 330 -14.64 4.78 -12.24
N LEU A 331 -13.51 4.08 -12.09
CA LEU A 331 -12.30 4.38 -12.85
C LEU A 331 -12.54 4.23 -14.36
N ALA A 332 -13.23 3.16 -14.78
CA ALA A 332 -13.62 2.95 -16.18
C ALA A 332 -14.59 4.05 -16.65
N TRP A 333 -15.59 4.41 -15.85
CA TRP A 333 -16.56 5.47 -16.15
C TRP A 333 -15.87 6.81 -16.38
N PHE A 334 -14.98 7.24 -15.47
CA PHE A 334 -14.21 8.48 -15.63
C PHE A 334 -13.32 8.44 -16.88
N SER A 335 -12.67 7.30 -17.14
CA SER A 335 -11.81 7.13 -18.31
C SER A 335 -12.60 7.26 -19.60
N ILE A 336 -13.71 6.53 -19.76
CA ILE A 336 -14.53 6.52 -20.98
C ILE A 336 -15.22 7.87 -21.15
N ARG A 337 -15.83 8.41 -20.08
CA ARG A 337 -16.47 9.73 -20.10
C ARG A 337 -15.52 10.84 -20.52
N GLY A 338 -14.28 10.79 -20.04
CA GLY A 338 -13.26 11.77 -20.39
C GLY A 338 -12.83 11.71 -21.86
N MET A 339 -12.89 10.53 -22.48
CA MET A 339 -12.63 10.33 -23.91
C MET A 339 -13.82 10.80 -24.76
N ASP A 340 -15.05 10.43 -24.39
CA ASP A 340 -16.25 10.65 -25.20
C ASP A 340 -16.81 12.07 -25.06
N GLN A 341 -16.89 12.59 -23.83
CA GLN A 341 -17.52 13.87 -23.49
C GLN A 341 -16.51 14.98 -23.18
N GLY A 342 -15.22 14.64 -23.19
CA GLY A 342 -14.12 15.54 -22.89
C GLY A 342 -13.88 15.79 -21.39
N LYS A 343 -12.70 16.31 -21.09
CA LYS A 343 -12.20 16.49 -19.71
C LYS A 343 -13.02 17.48 -18.85
N GLY A 344 -13.81 18.36 -19.48
CA GLY A 344 -14.70 19.30 -18.78
C GLY A 344 -15.89 18.64 -18.09
N ALA A 345 -16.44 17.57 -18.68
CA ALA A 345 -17.51 16.80 -18.07
C ALA A 345 -17.04 16.13 -16.76
N ASN A 346 -15.82 15.57 -16.77
CA ASN A 346 -15.21 14.98 -15.57
C ASN A 346 -14.94 16.01 -14.48
N GLN A 347 -14.59 17.24 -14.83
CA GLN A 347 -14.46 18.31 -13.82
C GLN A 347 -15.76 18.51 -13.05
N ARG A 348 -16.92 18.56 -13.74
CA ARG A 348 -18.23 18.68 -13.07
C ARG A 348 -18.49 17.53 -12.09
N ALA A 349 -18.17 16.30 -12.48
CA ALA A 349 -18.34 15.14 -11.61
C ALA A 349 -17.42 15.18 -10.37
N ILE A 350 -16.18 15.63 -10.54
CA ILE A 350 -15.25 15.83 -9.42
C ILE A 350 -15.73 16.96 -8.50
N ASP A 351 -16.21 18.07 -9.04
CA ASP A 351 -16.72 19.19 -8.24
C ASP A 351 -17.99 18.79 -7.47
N PHE A 352 -18.86 17.98 -8.11
CA PHE A 352 -20.04 17.39 -7.46
C PHE A 352 -19.64 16.46 -6.30
N LEU A 353 -18.64 15.60 -6.49
CA LEU A 353 -18.09 14.77 -5.42
C LEU A 353 -17.50 15.60 -4.27
N LYS A 354 -16.69 16.62 -4.58
CA LYS A 354 -16.11 17.53 -3.56
C LYS A 354 -17.21 18.21 -2.74
N GLY A 355 -18.34 18.57 -3.35
CA GLY A 355 -19.49 19.16 -2.67
C GLY A 355 -20.31 18.17 -1.82
N SER A 356 -20.24 16.87 -2.13
CA SER A 356 -20.98 15.81 -1.42
C SER A 356 -20.29 15.32 -0.13
N VAL A 357 -18.99 15.56 0.00
CA VAL A 357 -18.17 15.07 1.12
C VAL A 357 -18.29 16.00 2.33
N ILE A 358 -18.59 15.43 3.50
CA ILE A 358 -18.87 16.20 4.73
C ILE A 358 -17.73 16.07 5.73
N THR A 359 -17.16 14.86 5.88
CA THR A 359 -16.19 14.57 6.93
C THR A 359 -14.74 14.73 6.46
N PRO A 360 -13.78 14.99 7.37
CA PRO A 360 -12.35 14.97 7.03
C PRO A 360 -11.89 13.60 6.48
N TRP A 361 -12.48 12.51 6.97
CA TRP A 361 -12.13 11.16 6.51
C TRP A 361 -12.56 10.92 5.07
N GLU A 362 -13.80 11.26 4.73
CA GLU A 362 -14.28 11.19 3.34
C GLU A 362 -13.46 12.07 2.40
N ASN A 363 -12.99 13.24 2.86
CA ASN A 363 -12.09 14.09 2.07
C ASN A 363 -10.77 13.39 1.73
N ILE A 364 -10.19 12.66 2.68
CA ILE A 364 -8.98 11.88 2.44
C ILE A 364 -9.27 10.73 1.47
N GLN A 365 -10.39 10.01 1.63
CA GLN A 365 -10.78 8.94 0.71
C GLN A 365 -11.01 9.46 -0.72
N LEU A 366 -11.66 10.62 -0.87
CA LEU A 366 -11.84 11.26 -2.16
C LEU A 366 -10.51 11.72 -2.75
N LEU A 367 -9.58 12.21 -1.93
CA LEU A 367 -8.23 12.54 -2.38
C LEU A 367 -7.50 11.30 -2.90
N VAL A 368 -7.64 10.14 -2.24
CA VAL A 368 -7.08 8.86 -2.70
C VAL A 368 -7.62 8.49 -4.09
N LEU A 369 -8.95 8.48 -4.27
CA LEU A 369 -9.57 8.21 -5.57
C LEU A 369 -9.09 9.19 -6.66
N ARG A 370 -9.11 10.49 -6.36
CA ARG A 370 -8.65 11.52 -7.31
C ARG A 370 -7.17 11.35 -7.68
N THR A 371 -6.33 10.96 -6.72
CA THR A 371 -4.89 10.73 -6.95
C THR A 371 -4.69 9.54 -7.89
N GLU A 372 -5.45 8.45 -7.70
CA GLU A 372 -5.41 7.32 -8.62
C GLU A 372 -5.84 7.71 -10.04
N LEU A 373 -6.94 8.48 -10.17
CA LEU A 373 -7.41 9.00 -11.45
C LEU A 373 -6.34 9.90 -12.13
N ALA A 374 -5.69 10.76 -11.36
CA ALA A 374 -4.64 11.66 -11.84
C ALA A 374 -3.38 10.91 -12.28
N ALA A 375 -2.91 9.97 -11.45
CA ALA A 375 -1.68 9.22 -11.70
C ALA A 375 -1.76 8.25 -12.88
N ASN A 376 -2.97 7.78 -13.21
CA ASN A 376 -3.21 6.80 -14.27
C ASN A 376 -3.89 7.40 -15.52
N ASP A 377 -3.94 8.73 -15.65
CA ASP A 377 -4.55 9.44 -16.78
C ASP A 377 -6.03 9.06 -17.08
N PHE A 378 -6.81 8.76 -16.03
CA PHE A 378 -8.23 8.38 -16.14
C PHE A 378 -9.15 9.61 -16.28
N GLY A 379 -8.98 10.33 -17.39
CA GLY A 379 -9.95 11.33 -17.86
C GLY A 379 -9.94 12.68 -17.13
N LEU A 380 -9.03 12.92 -16.18
CA LEU A 380 -8.91 14.24 -15.54
C LEU A 380 -8.28 15.30 -16.48
N SER A 381 -8.64 16.56 -16.24
CA SER A 381 -7.94 17.70 -16.86
C SER A 381 -6.49 17.77 -16.34
N PRO A 382 -5.49 18.17 -17.15
CA PRO A 382 -4.12 18.32 -16.65
C PRO A 382 -4.03 19.28 -15.45
N ARG A 383 -4.88 20.31 -15.41
CA ARG A 383 -4.97 21.24 -14.28
C ARG A 383 -5.44 20.53 -13.00
N GLU A 384 -6.54 19.77 -13.08
CA GLU A 384 -7.08 19.03 -11.93
C GLU A 384 -6.16 17.92 -11.48
N ALA A 385 -5.53 17.19 -12.42
CA ALA A 385 -4.57 16.13 -12.12
C ALA A 385 -3.37 16.68 -11.35
N ARG A 386 -2.75 17.77 -11.82
CA ARG A 386 -1.60 18.41 -11.14
C ARG A 386 -1.98 18.93 -9.76
N ALA A 387 -3.11 19.62 -9.64
CA ALA A 387 -3.60 20.13 -8.35
C ALA A 387 -3.88 18.99 -7.35
N THR A 388 -4.38 17.85 -7.85
CA THR A 388 -4.62 16.66 -7.03
C THR A 388 -3.30 16.05 -6.54
N ILE A 389 -2.30 15.90 -7.42
CA ILE A 389 -0.98 15.37 -7.03
C ILE A 389 -0.31 16.27 -6.00
N GLU A 390 -0.38 17.60 -6.15
CA GLU A 390 0.13 18.54 -5.14
C GLU A 390 -0.61 18.42 -3.80
N GLN A 391 -1.93 18.24 -3.83
CA GLN A 391 -2.73 18.03 -2.63
C GLN A 391 -2.36 16.70 -1.95
N ALA A 392 -2.19 15.63 -2.72
CA ALA A 392 -1.76 14.32 -2.22
C ALA A 392 -0.35 14.36 -1.62
N ALA A 393 0.58 15.07 -2.25
CA ALA A 393 1.92 15.25 -1.73
C ALA A 393 1.92 16.01 -0.39
N LYS A 394 1.12 17.07 -0.27
CA LYS A 394 0.94 17.78 1.01
C LYS A 394 0.34 16.89 2.09
N GLU A 395 -0.65 16.07 1.75
CA GLU A 395 -1.25 15.12 2.68
C GLU A 395 -0.21 14.09 3.14
N ILE A 396 0.62 13.54 2.24
CA ILE A 396 1.71 12.61 2.59
C ILE A 396 2.67 13.23 3.62
N GLU A 397 2.99 14.51 3.49
CA GLU A 397 3.97 15.20 4.34
C GLU A 397 3.44 15.50 5.76
N ILE A 398 2.12 15.48 5.99
CA ILE A 398 1.53 15.86 7.29
C ILE A 398 0.70 14.75 7.94
N THR A 399 0.20 13.79 7.18
CA THR A 399 -0.79 12.83 7.68
C THR A 399 -0.11 11.80 8.58
N PRO A 400 -0.63 11.55 9.80
CA PRO A 400 -0.03 10.54 10.67
C PRO A 400 -0.35 9.11 10.22
N PHE A 401 -1.32 8.95 9.32
CA PHE A 401 -1.80 7.65 8.88
C PHE A 401 -0.85 7.04 7.85
N ARG A 402 0.03 6.14 8.31
CA ARG A 402 1.00 5.43 7.46
C ARG A 402 0.36 4.74 6.25
N LYS A 403 -0.84 4.16 6.41
CA LYS A 403 -1.57 3.53 5.30
C LYS A 403 -1.91 4.51 4.18
N ILE A 404 -2.34 5.73 4.54
CA ILE A 404 -2.66 6.79 3.56
C ILE A 404 -1.38 7.26 2.87
N ARG A 405 -0.29 7.46 3.62
CA ARG A 405 1.03 7.80 3.05
C ARG A 405 1.49 6.78 2.02
N LEU A 406 1.37 5.50 2.35
CA LEU A 406 1.76 4.41 1.45
C LEU A 406 0.91 4.36 0.18
N VAL A 407 -0.41 4.51 0.30
CA VAL A 407 -1.32 4.48 -0.84
C VAL A 407 -1.07 5.67 -1.78
N LEU A 408 -1.04 6.89 -1.23
CA LEU A 408 -0.84 8.10 -2.04
C LEU A 408 0.56 8.12 -2.68
N SER A 409 1.61 7.74 -1.95
CA SER A 409 2.97 7.66 -2.53
C SER A 409 3.06 6.58 -3.61
N GLY A 410 2.35 5.46 -3.45
CA GLY A 410 2.21 4.44 -4.48
C GLY A 410 1.59 4.99 -5.78
N TYR A 411 0.52 5.77 -5.68
CA TYR A 411 -0.06 6.42 -6.86
C TYR A 411 0.85 7.51 -7.44
N ILE A 412 1.52 8.32 -6.63
CA ILE A 412 2.49 9.30 -7.13
C ILE A 412 3.65 8.62 -7.88
N ALA A 413 4.13 7.47 -7.40
CA ALA A 413 5.12 6.67 -8.12
C ALA A 413 4.58 6.15 -9.47
N GLN A 414 3.31 5.70 -9.52
CA GLN A 414 2.67 5.34 -10.79
C GLN A 414 2.56 6.54 -11.75
N GLY A 415 2.36 7.74 -11.21
CA GLY A 415 2.27 9.01 -11.93
C GLY A 415 3.53 9.40 -12.72
N LEU A 416 4.68 8.76 -12.46
CA LEU A 416 5.87 8.86 -13.32
C LEU A 416 5.61 8.40 -14.76
N ARG A 417 4.59 7.58 -14.98
CA ARG A 417 4.19 7.12 -16.32
C ARG A 417 3.12 8.01 -16.95
N SER A 418 2.51 8.92 -16.18
CA SER A 418 1.47 9.81 -16.69
C SER A 418 2.08 10.96 -17.50
N SER A 419 1.48 11.24 -18.65
CA SER A 419 1.85 12.37 -19.51
C SER A 419 1.63 13.74 -18.86
N SER A 420 0.71 13.84 -17.90
CA SER A 420 0.22 15.12 -17.37
C SER A 420 0.87 15.52 -16.05
N VAL A 421 1.33 14.55 -15.25
CA VAL A 421 1.85 14.76 -13.89
C VAL A 421 3.25 14.20 -13.63
N ASN A 422 3.90 13.52 -14.59
CA ASN A 422 5.24 12.92 -14.42
C ASN A 422 6.23 13.89 -13.75
N SER A 423 6.42 15.10 -14.31
CA SER A 423 7.43 16.04 -13.80
C SER A 423 7.18 16.47 -12.34
N ILE A 424 5.91 16.58 -11.93
CA ILE A 424 5.55 16.93 -10.56
C ILE A 424 5.79 15.73 -9.63
N CYS A 425 5.42 14.53 -10.07
CA CYS A 425 5.67 13.30 -9.32
C CYS A 425 7.18 13.08 -9.11
N GLU A 426 7.99 13.26 -10.15
CA GLU A 426 9.46 13.16 -10.09
C GLU A 426 10.04 14.17 -9.10
N ALA A 427 9.56 15.41 -9.12
CA ALA A 427 10.03 16.45 -8.19
C ALA A 427 9.78 16.08 -6.72
N TYR A 428 8.58 15.56 -6.38
CA TYR A 428 8.27 15.14 -5.02
C TYR A 428 9.03 13.88 -4.60
N ILE A 429 9.15 12.88 -5.48
CA ILE A 429 9.94 11.67 -5.19
C ILE A 429 11.41 12.02 -4.93
N THR A 430 11.97 12.91 -5.75
CA THR A 430 13.35 13.42 -5.56
C THR A 430 13.48 14.16 -4.24
N LYS A 431 12.48 15.01 -3.88
CA LYS A 431 12.45 15.71 -2.60
C LYS A 431 12.45 14.74 -1.41
N TRP A 432 11.65 13.67 -1.46
CA TRP A 432 11.50 12.74 -0.34
C TRP A 432 12.66 11.76 -0.19
N THR A 433 13.38 11.44 -1.27
CA THR A 433 14.50 10.47 -1.23
C THR A 433 15.80 11.06 -0.66
N GLN A 434 15.96 12.38 -0.63
CA GLN A 434 17.16 13.07 -0.14
C GLN A 434 17.12 13.36 1.38
N THR A 435 16.89 12.35 2.22
CA THR A 435 16.83 12.55 3.69
C THR A 435 18.21 12.54 4.36
N ARG A 436 18.38 13.40 5.37
CA ARG A 436 19.53 13.40 6.30
C ARG A 436 19.17 12.60 7.55
N ASP A 437 20.17 12.16 8.32
CA ASP A 437 19.92 11.55 9.62
C ASP A 437 19.23 12.54 10.59
N GLU A 438 18.53 11.98 11.58
CA GLU A 438 17.73 12.70 12.58
C GLU A 438 18.54 13.80 13.31
N TRP A 439 19.82 13.55 13.60
CA TRP A 439 20.67 14.46 14.38
C TRP A 439 21.06 15.67 13.55
N CYS A 440 21.49 15.45 12.32
CA CYS A 440 21.78 16.51 11.36
C CYS A 440 20.52 17.34 11.06
N LYS A 441 19.36 16.69 10.91
CA LYS A 441 18.09 17.37 10.63
C LYS A 441 17.62 18.22 11.81
N ALA A 442 17.64 17.69 13.04
CA ALA A 442 17.31 18.45 14.25
C ALA A 442 18.26 19.64 14.46
N ARG A 443 19.56 19.47 14.22
CA ARG A 443 20.54 20.56 14.28
C ARG A 443 20.25 21.65 13.24
N LEU A 444 19.88 21.25 12.02
CA LEU A 444 19.47 22.19 10.97
C LEU A 444 18.26 22.99 11.45
N PHE A 445 17.19 22.35 11.92
CA PHE A 445 16.00 23.02 12.44
C PHE A 445 16.36 24.05 13.51
N ARG A 446 17.20 23.71 14.49
CA ARG A 446 17.64 24.67 15.52
C ARG A 446 18.44 25.85 14.94
N THR A 447 19.25 25.60 13.91
CA THR A 447 20.06 26.65 13.26
C THR A 447 19.19 27.64 12.48
N LEU A 448 18.05 27.18 11.93
CA LEU A 448 17.10 28.04 11.23
C LEU A 448 16.55 29.17 12.11
N CYS A 449 16.60 29.06 13.45
CA CYS A 449 16.12 30.13 14.34
C CYS A 449 16.91 31.45 14.21
N GLY A 450 18.09 31.44 13.59
CA GLY A 450 18.88 32.64 13.30
C GLY A 450 18.55 33.30 11.95
N TRP A 451 17.65 32.73 11.16
CA TRP A 451 17.32 33.24 9.82
C TRP A 451 16.25 34.34 9.88
N LYS A 452 16.15 35.12 8.80
CA LYS A 452 15.07 36.12 8.69
C LYS A 452 13.73 35.40 8.46
N PRO A 453 12.66 35.76 9.20
CA PRO A 453 11.33 35.20 8.98
C PRO A 453 10.87 35.38 7.53
N SER A 454 10.42 34.29 6.90
CA SER A 454 9.82 34.27 5.56
C SER A 454 8.66 33.26 5.50
N GLY A 455 7.85 33.31 4.44
CA GLY A 455 6.76 32.34 4.22
C GLY A 455 7.28 30.91 4.05
N ASP A 456 8.36 30.74 3.28
CA ASP A 456 8.97 29.42 3.05
C ASP A 456 9.57 28.84 4.33
N LEU A 457 10.22 29.68 5.15
CA LEU A 457 10.75 29.26 6.44
C LEU A 457 9.64 28.86 7.41
N LEU A 458 8.54 29.62 7.43
CA LEU A 458 7.37 29.28 8.23
C LEU A 458 6.80 27.91 7.82
N GLN A 459 6.66 27.68 6.51
CA GLN A 459 6.14 26.42 6.00
C GLN A 459 7.07 25.25 6.30
N ALA A 460 8.39 25.42 6.17
CA ALA A 460 9.37 24.39 6.49
C ALA A 460 9.33 24.01 7.98
N LEU A 461 9.20 24.98 8.89
CA LEU A 461 9.09 24.73 10.32
C LEU A 461 7.75 24.09 10.70
N LYS A 462 6.64 24.52 10.07
CA LYS A 462 5.33 23.86 10.24
C LYS A 462 5.36 22.40 9.79
N LEU A 463 6.04 22.09 8.68
CA LEU A 463 6.26 20.70 8.24
C LEU A 463 7.11 19.93 9.25
N GLY A 464 8.16 20.55 9.82
CA GLY A 464 8.99 19.93 10.85
C GLY A 464 8.24 19.49 12.11
N LEU A 465 7.07 20.07 12.41
CA LEU A 465 6.21 19.60 13.51
C LEU A 465 5.63 18.20 13.27
N HIS A 466 5.57 17.76 12.02
CA HIS A 466 5.06 16.44 11.60
C HIS A 466 6.17 15.43 11.29
N ASP A 467 7.45 15.78 11.55
CA ASP A 467 8.58 14.90 11.26
C ASP A 467 8.45 13.55 11.99
N GLU A 468 8.99 12.46 11.44
CA GLU A 468 8.90 11.15 12.10
C GLU A 468 9.75 11.10 13.38
N ASP A 469 10.83 11.89 13.43
CA ASP A 469 11.76 11.93 14.53
C ASP A 469 11.35 12.96 15.60
N LEU A 470 11.21 12.50 16.84
CA LEU A 470 10.83 13.34 17.98
C LEU A 470 11.75 14.56 18.16
N LYS A 471 13.07 14.35 18.07
CA LYS A 471 14.07 15.43 18.14
C LYS A 471 13.81 16.53 17.11
N CYS A 472 13.43 16.15 15.90
CA CYS A 472 13.19 17.08 14.80
C CYS A 472 11.93 17.90 15.05
N ARG A 473 10.86 17.27 15.56
CA ARG A 473 9.63 17.98 15.95
C ARG A 473 9.90 19.07 16.97
N TRP A 474 10.63 18.73 18.04
CA TRP A 474 10.95 19.66 19.12
C TRP A 474 11.89 20.77 18.64
N ALA A 475 12.95 20.43 17.89
CA ALA A 475 13.83 21.43 17.30
C ALA A 475 13.08 22.41 16.38
N SER A 476 12.13 21.91 15.58
CA SER A 476 11.30 22.75 14.73
C SER A 476 10.37 23.65 15.56
N ALA A 477 9.76 23.11 16.61
CA ALA A 477 8.92 23.86 17.54
C ALA A 477 9.70 25.00 18.24
N GLU A 478 10.96 24.79 18.64
CA GLU A 478 11.81 25.82 19.24
C GLU A 478 12.07 26.98 18.28
N SER A 479 12.46 26.65 17.05
CA SER A 479 12.74 27.63 16.02
C SER A 479 11.49 28.39 15.60
N LEU A 480 10.36 27.69 15.48
CA LEU A 480 9.06 28.29 15.16
C LEU A 480 8.62 29.28 16.25
N ALA A 481 8.72 28.87 17.52
CA ALA A 481 8.41 29.72 18.65
C ALA A 481 9.28 30.99 18.70
N LYS A 482 10.59 30.84 18.47
CA LYS A 482 11.54 31.96 18.53
C LYS A 482 11.32 32.98 17.40
N LEU A 483 11.06 32.51 16.18
CA LEU A 483 10.94 33.37 15.00
C LEU A 483 9.54 33.99 14.84
N TYR A 484 8.49 33.33 15.32
CA TYR A 484 7.11 33.68 14.99
C TYR A 484 6.20 33.92 16.22
N SER A 485 6.76 34.08 17.42
CA SER A 485 6.04 34.42 18.67
C SER A 485 5.16 35.68 18.62
N GLY A 486 5.31 36.54 17.61
CA GLY A 486 4.46 37.70 17.39
C GLY A 486 3.29 37.49 16.42
N ASN A 487 3.15 36.30 15.83
CA ASN A 487 2.17 36.05 14.78
C ASN A 487 0.92 35.33 15.32
N ASP A 488 -0.19 36.07 15.42
CA ASP A 488 -1.47 35.54 15.92
C ASP A 488 -2.06 34.42 15.06
N GLU A 489 -1.83 34.43 13.75
CA GLU A 489 -2.27 33.37 12.85
C GLU A 489 -1.56 32.05 13.17
N VAL A 490 -0.24 32.10 13.39
CA VAL A 490 0.55 30.94 13.81
C VAL A 490 0.10 30.44 15.18
N ARG A 491 -0.13 31.34 16.15
CA ARG A 491 -0.67 30.98 17.46
C ARG A 491 -2.00 30.24 17.34
N ASN A 492 -2.92 30.76 16.53
CA ASN A 492 -4.26 30.20 16.36
C ASN A 492 -4.19 28.81 15.69
N GLU A 493 -3.34 28.64 14.68
CA GLU A 493 -3.13 27.33 14.04
C GLU A 493 -2.56 26.30 15.01
N LEU A 494 -1.53 26.68 15.79
CA LEU A 494 -0.94 25.79 16.81
C LEU A 494 -1.98 25.41 17.88
N SER A 495 -2.81 26.37 18.32
CA SER A 495 -3.90 26.13 19.27
C SER A 495 -4.91 25.10 18.73
N GLN A 496 -5.29 25.21 17.46
CA GLN A 496 -6.14 24.21 16.81
C GLN A 496 -5.47 22.84 16.74
N LYS A 497 -4.17 22.77 16.42
CA LYS A 497 -3.42 21.51 16.39
C LYS A 497 -3.40 20.83 17.76
N VAL A 498 -3.09 21.56 18.83
CA VAL A 498 -3.10 21.02 20.21
C VAL A 498 -4.46 20.40 20.57
N ARG A 499 -5.56 21.05 20.16
CA ARG A 499 -6.92 20.59 20.48
C ARG A 499 -7.37 19.38 19.65
N MET A 500 -7.12 19.40 18.34
CA MET A 500 -7.85 18.55 17.40
C MET A 500 -6.97 17.61 16.57
N TRP A 501 -5.64 17.78 16.53
CA TRP A 501 -4.80 17.01 15.61
C TRP A 501 -4.78 15.51 15.97
N PRO A 502 -4.92 14.56 15.03
CA PRO A 502 -5.01 13.13 15.38
C PRO A 502 -3.74 12.57 16.06
N ASP A 503 -2.55 13.08 15.72
CA ASP A 503 -1.29 12.63 16.30
C ASP A 503 -0.90 13.40 17.57
N LEU A 504 -0.80 12.69 18.69
CA LEU A 504 -0.43 13.24 20.00
C LEU A 504 1.00 13.79 20.04
N GLU A 505 1.92 13.26 19.24
CA GLU A 505 3.29 13.75 19.16
C GLU A 505 3.35 15.12 18.47
N VAL A 506 2.51 15.36 17.46
CA VAL A 506 2.35 16.70 16.86
C VAL A 506 1.70 17.66 17.85
N ARG A 507 0.72 17.19 18.64
CA ARG A 507 0.12 18.01 19.71
C ARG A 507 1.16 18.41 20.75
N ALA A 508 2.07 17.50 21.13
CA ALA A 508 3.16 17.78 22.05
C ALA A 508 4.10 18.87 21.51
N ALA A 509 4.56 18.73 20.26
CA ALA A 509 5.42 19.74 19.63
C ALA A 509 4.71 21.09 19.48
N ALA A 510 3.43 21.11 19.09
CA ALA A 510 2.64 22.33 18.97
C ALA A 510 2.41 23.00 20.33
N LEU A 511 2.14 22.23 21.39
CA LEU A 511 1.95 22.74 22.75
C LEU A 511 3.26 23.32 23.30
N TYR A 512 4.38 22.63 23.08
CA TYR A 512 5.71 23.12 23.45
C TYR A 512 6.05 24.42 22.69
N CYS A 513 5.76 24.48 21.39
CA CYS A 513 5.91 25.71 20.59
C CYS A 513 5.06 26.86 21.15
N LEU A 514 3.80 26.61 21.50
CA LEU A 514 2.90 27.62 22.07
C LEU A 514 3.43 28.17 23.38
N TRP A 515 3.90 27.29 24.27
CA TRP A 515 4.46 27.73 25.55
C TRP A 515 5.72 28.57 25.37
N LYS A 516 6.64 28.16 24.50
CA LYS A 516 7.87 28.93 24.22
C LYS A 516 7.59 30.28 23.56
N GLY A 517 6.65 30.33 22.62
CA GLY A 517 6.37 31.53 21.82
C GLY A 517 5.41 32.50 22.50
N TRP A 518 4.38 31.98 23.17
CA TRP A 518 3.30 32.75 23.79
C TRP A 518 3.08 32.30 25.25
N PRO A 519 4.06 32.47 26.16
CA PRO A 519 3.97 31.97 27.54
C PRO A 519 2.76 32.49 28.33
N ASN A 520 2.25 33.67 27.94
CA ASN A 520 1.10 34.32 28.56
C ASN A 520 -0.25 33.97 27.90
N TYR A 521 -0.27 33.04 26.94
CA TYR A 521 -1.52 32.64 26.30
C TYR A 521 -2.44 31.93 27.30
N GLU A 522 -3.65 32.45 27.49
CA GLU A 522 -4.59 32.02 28.54
C GLU A 522 -4.94 30.53 28.45
N ALA A 523 -5.11 30.01 27.24
CA ALA A 523 -5.50 28.62 27.03
C ALA A 523 -4.39 27.60 27.39
N LEU A 524 -3.15 28.04 27.66
CA LEU A 524 -2.06 27.13 28.06
C LEU A 524 -2.37 26.37 29.35
N ASN A 525 -3.11 26.97 30.29
CA ASN A 525 -3.47 26.29 31.55
C ASN A 525 -4.41 25.10 31.28
N GLU A 526 -5.43 25.33 30.46
CA GLU A 526 -6.37 24.29 30.02
C GLU A 526 -5.62 23.18 29.28
N TYR A 527 -4.73 23.54 28.35
CA TYR A 527 -3.98 22.57 27.56
C TYR A 527 -3.02 21.76 28.42
N ALA A 528 -2.31 22.40 29.35
CA ALA A 528 -1.38 21.74 30.25
C ALA A 528 -2.08 20.75 31.19
N GLU A 529 -3.28 21.08 31.66
CA GLU A 529 -4.09 20.21 32.52
C GLU A 529 -4.54 18.95 31.77
N VAL A 530 -4.95 19.08 30.51
CA VAL A 530 -5.31 17.92 29.67
C VAL A 530 -4.06 17.12 29.28
N ALA A 531 -2.99 17.81 28.85
CA ALA A 531 -1.78 17.18 28.33
C ALA A 531 -1.05 16.38 29.40
N SER A 532 -0.86 16.92 30.62
CA SER A 532 -0.19 16.22 31.74
C SER A 532 -0.83 14.88 32.09
N LYS A 533 -2.15 14.71 31.86
CA LYS A 533 -2.89 13.47 32.10
C LYS A 533 -2.76 12.45 30.97
N SER A 534 -2.24 12.83 29.80
CA SER A 534 -2.06 11.97 28.63
C SER A 534 -1.18 10.74 28.92
N ILE A 535 -1.47 9.62 28.27
CA ILE A 535 -0.61 8.43 28.29
C ILE A 535 0.61 8.64 27.37
N CYS A 536 0.47 9.44 26.31
CA CYS A 536 1.58 9.83 25.46
C CYS A 536 2.58 10.67 26.27
N GLN A 537 3.82 10.17 26.36
CA GLN A 537 4.84 10.70 27.25
C GLN A 537 5.27 12.12 26.86
N SER A 538 5.54 12.37 25.58
CA SER A 538 5.94 13.70 25.10
C SER A 538 4.86 14.76 25.39
N PHE A 539 3.58 14.40 25.20
CA PHE A 539 2.46 15.30 25.47
C PHE A 539 2.30 15.55 26.96
N ALA A 540 2.44 14.52 27.79
CA ALA A 540 2.45 14.65 29.24
C ALA A 540 3.60 15.55 29.72
N ILE A 541 4.82 15.33 29.21
CA ILE A 541 6.01 16.12 29.52
C ILE A 541 5.80 17.58 29.14
N ALA A 542 5.26 17.88 27.95
CA ALA A 542 4.95 19.25 27.54
C ALA A 542 3.94 19.92 28.50
N GLY A 543 2.92 19.19 28.95
CA GLY A 543 1.95 19.68 29.93
C GLY A 543 2.55 19.95 31.30
N VAL A 544 3.32 19.00 31.85
CA VAL A 544 3.99 19.15 33.15
C VAL A 544 5.01 20.30 33.11
N LEU A 545 5.73 20.44 32.01
CA LEU A 545 6.65 21.54 31.77
C LEU A 545 5.96 22.92 31.87
N ILE A 546 4.76 23.06 31.29
CA ILE A 546 3.98 24.30 31.42
C ILE A 546 3.51 24.50 32.86
N LYS A 547 2.99 23.46 33.52
CA LYS A 547 2.56 23.52 34.92
C LYS A 547 3.69 23.96 35.85
N ILE A 548 4.91 23.41 35.69
CA ILE A 548 6.09 23.80 36.46
C ILE A 548 6.42 25.28 36.20
N SER A 549 6.42 25.73 34.94
CA SER A 549 6.70 27.14 34.61
C SER A 549 5.71 28.14 35.24
N LYS A 550 4.53 27.66 35.65
CA LYS A 550 3.47 28.45 36.29
C LYS A 550 3.29 28.13 37.78
N ASN A 551 4.14 27.29 38.38
CA ASN A 551 4.01 26.80 39.76
C ASN A 551 2.63 26.14 40.04
N GLN A 552 2.12 25.38 39.08
CA GLN A 552 0.83 24.67 39.13
C GLN A 552 1.00 23.14 39.03
N HIS A 553 2.22 22.64 39.24
CA HIS A 553 2.52 21.20 39.23
C HIS A 553 2.02 20.54 40.51
N SER A 554 1.70 19.25 40.43
CA SER A 554 1.10 18.46 41.52
C SER A 554 1.90 17.20 41.84
N ASP A 555 1.58 16.53 42.96
CA ASP A 555 2.18 15.23 43.32
C ASP A 555 1.91 14.14 42.27
N ILE A 556 0.77 14.23 41.56
CA ILE A 556 0.45 13.32 40.45
C ILE A 556 1.42 13.54 39.28
N ASP A 557 1.77 14.80 39.00
CA ASP A 557 2.76 15.13 37.97
C ASP A 557 4.15 14.61 38.39
N LEU A 558 4.51 14.71 39.68
CA LEU A 558 5.75 14.18 40.24
C LEU A 558 5.86 12.68 40.05
N GLU A 559 4.86 11.92 40.51
CA GLU A 559 4.84 10.46 40.41
C GLU A 559 5.01 10.01 38.96
N LYS A 560 4.33 10.70 38.04
CA LYS A 560 4.39 10.40 36.61
C LYS A 560 5.77 10.65 36.00
N ILE A 561 6.39 11.80 36.27
CA ILE A 561 7.73 12.09 35.75
C ILE A 561 8.78 11.20 36.44
N CYS A 562 8.64 10.89 37.73
CA CYS A 562 9.51 9.94 38.43
C CYS A 562 9.42 8.55 37.80
N GLN A 563 8.21 8.06 37.54
CA GLN A 563 8.00 6.79 36.86
C GLN A 563 8.69 6.81 35.49
N MET A 564 8.43 7.83 34.68
CA MET A 564 9.05 7.98 33.35
C MET A 564 10.59 7.97 33.41
N TYR A 565 11.15 8.79 34.28
CA TYR A 565 12.58 9.02 34.39
C TYR A 565 13.30 7.84 35.04
N PHE A 566 12.92 7.42 36.25
CA PHE A 566 13.68 6.42 37.02
C PHE A 566 13.50 4.99 36.49
N THR A 567 12.36 4.66 35.88
CA THR A 567 12.06 3.28 35.42
C THR A 567 12.41 2.98 33.95
N ARG A 568 13.04 3.91 33.22
CA ARG A 568 13.46 3.74 31.80
C ARG A 568 12.32 3.59 30.80
N THR A 569 11.12 4.02 31.16
CA THR A 569 10.00 3.92 30.22
C THR A 569 9.98 5.05 29.22
N VAL A 570 10.65 6.19 29.50
CA VAL A 570 10.68 7.35 28.61
C VAL A 570 11.64 7.16 27.45
N ASP A 571 11.30 7.71 26.29
CA ASP A 571 12.22 7.83 25.16
C ASP A 571 13.54 8.50 25.56
N TYR A 572 14.66 7.98 25.06
CA TYR A 572 16.01 8.45 25.37
C TYR A 572 16.16 9.96 25.11
N ASP A 573 15.50 10.49 24.09
CA ASP A 573 15.60 11.90 23.70
C ASP A 573 14.89 12.84 24.66
N LEU A 574 13.98 12.31 25.48
CA LEU A 574 13.26 13.05 26.50
C LEU A 574 13.83 12.86 27.91
N GLU A 575 14.77 11.94 28.11
CA GLU A 575 15.36 11.64 29.42
C GLU A 575 15.96 12.89 30.08
N GLY A 576 16.70 13.69 29.30
CA GLY A 576 17.26 14.96 29.77
C GLY A 576 16.19 15.97 30.20
N ILE A 577 15.10 16.07 29.43
CA ILE A 577 13.98 16.97 29.75
C ILE A 577 13.29 16.51 31.03
N CYS A 578 13.02 15.21 31.21
CA CYS A 578 12.46 14.68 32.44
C CYS A 578 13.32 15.01 33.66
N CYS A 579 14.65 14.83 33.56
CA CYS A 579 15.55 15.21 34.64
C CYS A 579 15.45 16.71 34.96
N GLU A 580 15.43 17.58 33.95
CA GLU A 580 15.27 19.02 34.16
C GLU A 580 13.94 19.38 34.82
N LEU A 581 12.85 18.69 34.46
CA LEU A 581 11.54 18.90 35.07
C LEU A 581 11.54 18.50 36.54
N LEU A 582 12.14 17.35 36.88
CA LEU A 582 12.27 16.94 38.28
C LEU A 582 13.05 17.97 39.09
N VAL A 583 14.18 18.46 38.56
CA VAL A 583 15.03 19.45 39.22
C VAL A 583 14.29 20.79 39.38
N LYS A 584 13.63 21.30 38.34
CA LYS A 584 12.96 22.61 38.37
C LYS A 584 11.66 22.61 39.19
N GLY A 585 10.92 21.50 39.18
CA GLY A 585 9.65 21.37 39.89
C GLY A 585 9.82 20.98 41.36
N TRP A 586 10.73 20.04 41.65
CA TRP A 586 10.83 19.38 42.95
C TRP A 586 12.27 19.33 43.50
N GLY A 587 13.18 20.11 42.93
CA GLY A 587 14.50 20.33 43.52
C GLY A 587 14.35 20.93 44.92
N GLY A 588 15.01 20.33 45.90
CA GLY A 588 14.90 20.73 47.31
C GLY A 588 13.79 20.03 48.11
N ASP A 589 12.98 19.14 47.51
CA ASP A 589 12.03 18.32 48.27
C ASP A 589 12.74 17.19 49.04
N GLU A 590 12.92 17.39 50.34
CA GLU A 590 13.62 16.43 51.22
C GLU A 590 12.97 15.03 51.25
N LYS A 591 11.64 14.92 51.10
CA LYS A 591 10.98 13.60 51.05
C LYS A 591 11.29 12.88 49.75
N LEU A 592 11.39 13.62 48.64
CA LEU A 592 11.80 13.06 47.37
C LEU A 592 13.27 12.63 47.40
N LYS A 593 14.16 13.44 48.00
CA LYS A 593 15.58 13.10 48.19
C LYS A 593 15.72 11.75 48.89
N GLU A 594 15.07 11.58 50.03
CA GLU A 594 15.14 10.35 50.83
C GLU A 594 14.67 9.12 50.03
N LYS A 595 13.53 9.22 49.34
CA LYS A 595 13.00 8.14 48.49
C LYS A 595 13.97 7.75 47.38
N VAL A 596 14.54 8.73 46.68
CA VAL A 596 15.46 8.52 45.55
C VAL A 596 16.78 7.90 46.03
N LEU A 597 17.30 8.31 47.19
CA LEU A 597 18.50 7.72 47.79
C LEU A 597 18.28 6.25 48.19
N ILE A 598 17.15 5.94 48.83
CA ILE A 598 16.78 4.55 49.17
C ILE A 598 16.71 3.69 47.91
N GLU A 599 16.05 4.17 46.85
CA GLU A 599 15.93 3.43 45.61
C GLU A 599 17.27 3.26 44.89
N PHE A 600 18.12 4.30 44.91
CA PHE A 600 19.49 4.22 44.41
C PHE A 600 20.28 3.12 45.12
N ASP A 601 20.20 3.04 46.45
CA ASP A 601 20.91 2.02 47.22
C ASP A 601 20.43 0.60 46.90
N LEU A 602 19.12 0.40 46.75
CA LEU A 602 18.54 -0.89 46.35
C LEU A 602 19.02 -1.32 44.95
N LYS A 603 19.15 -0.36 44.03
CA LYS A 603 19.59 -0.60 42.65
C LYS A 603 21.10 -0.52 42.46
N PHE A 604 21.86 -0.15 43.50
CA PHE A 604 23.29 0.17 43.40
C PHE A 604 24.13 -0.95 42.78
N ASN A 605 23.69 -2.21 42.89
CA ASN A 605 24.38 -3.39 42.37
C ASN A 605 23.87 -3.91 41.01
N GLN A 606 22.91 -3.25 40.38
CA GLN A 606 22.25 -3.75 39.16
C GLN A 606 22.94 -3.30 37.85
N GLY A 607 23.94 -2.42 37.93
CA GLY A 607 24.73 -1.95 36.78
C GLY A 607 24.69 -0.44 36.61
N VAL A 608 25.70 0.11 35.93
CA VAL A 608 25.93 1.57 35.86
C VAL A 608 24.78 2.33 35.22
N PHE A 609 24.19 1.74 34.19
CA PHE A 609 23.09 2.32 33.44
C PHE A 609 21.81 2.46 34.30
N GLU A 610 21.60 1.57 35.27
CA GLU A 610 20.44 1.65 36.18
C GLU A 610 20.59 2.79 37.18
N VAL A 611 21.82 3.11 37.60
CA VAL A 611 22.07 4.00 38.75
C VAL A 611 22.53 5.41 38.38
N GLU A 612 23.06 5.62 37.17
CA GLU A 612 23.60 6.92 36.74
C GLU A 612 22.54 8.03 36.76
N ARG A 613 21.32 7.75 36.32
CA ARG A 613 20.18 8.69 36.34
C ARG A 613 19.87 9.26 37.72
N PHE A 614 20.00 8.44 38.76
CA PHE A 614 19.74 8.84 40.13
C PHE A 614 20.77 9.89 40.55
N ILE A 615 22.05 9.62 40.27
CA ILE A 615 23.12 10.59 40.49
C ILE A 615 22.90 11.84 39.65
N SER A 616 22.58 11.68 38.36
CA SER A 616 22.29 12.78 37.42
C SER A 616 21.21 13.73 37.94
N PHE A 617 20.14 13.19 38.52
CA PHE A 617 19.10 13.98 39.15
C PHE A 617 19.56 14.60 40.48
N LEU A 618 20.10 13.79 41.40
CA LEU A 618 20.46 14.22 42.76
C LEU A 618 21.47 15.36 42.76
N VAL A 619 22.53 15.28 41.94
CA VAL A 619 23.56 16.33 41.91
C VAL A 619 23.05 17.65 41.37
N ARG A 620 21.99 17.64 40.54
CA ARG A 620 21.36 18.85 40.01
C ARG A 620 20.35 19.45 40.97
N ALA A 621 19.65 18.60 41.71
CA ALA A 621 18.57 19.02 42.61
C ALA A 621 19.08 19.46 43.99
N TRP A 622 20.24 18.98 44.46
CA TRP A 622 20.83 19.35 45.76
C TRP A 622 22.33 19.69 45.65
N PRO A 623 22.70 20.80 45.02
CA PRO A 623 24.10 21.22 44.95
C PRO A 623 24.68 21.44 46.36
N GLY A 624 25.82 20.81 46.65
CA GLY A 624 26.56 20.99 47.90
C GLY A 624 26.08 20.14 49.08
N ASP A 625 25.08 19.28 48.89
CA ASP A 625 24.55 18.39 49.93
C ASP A 625 25.52 17.23 50.25
N ASN A 626 25.85 17.05 51.54
CA ASN A 626 26.85 16.05 51.93
C ASN A 626 26.38 14.61 51.68
N ASP A 627 25.09 14.32 51.82
CA ASP A 627 24.57 12.97 51.60
C ASP A 627 24.63 12.63 50.11
N VAL A 628 24.27 13.56 49.24
CA VAL A 628 24.44 13.40 47.79
C VAL A 628 25.92 13.21 47.42
N ALA A 629 26.82 14.01 47.99
CA ALA A 629 28.27 13.88 47.76
C ALA A 629 28.78 12.48 48.12
N ASN A 630 28.34 11.92 49.26
CA ASN A 630 28.72 10.58 49.71
C ASN A 630 28.25 9.48 48.72
N HIS A 631 27.05 9.63 48.14
CA HIS A 631 26.55 8.70 47.13
C HIS A 631 27.31 8.81 45.81
N VAL A 632 27.71 10.02 45.41
CA VAL A 632 28.56 10.23 44.23
C VAL A 632 29.95 9.60 44.46
N VAL A 633 30.55 9.78 45.64
CA VAL A 633 31.81 9.11 46.02
C VAL A 633 31.69 7.59 45.88
N ARG A 634 30.61 6.99 46.43
CA ARG A 634 30.36 5.55 46.31
C ARG A 634 30.22 5.11 44.85
N TYR A 635 29.49 5.89 44.05
CA TYR A 635 29.30 5.62 42.63
C TYR A 635 30.63 5.64 41.85
N VAL A 636 31.42 6.71 42.00
CA VAL A 636 32.71 6.91 41.31
C VAL A 636 33.67 5.77 41.62
N LYS A 637 33.81 5.39 42.89
CA LYS A 637 34.69 4.29 43.32
C LYS A 637 34.29 2.94 42.70
N LYS A 638 33.00 2.69 42.53
CA LYS A 638 32.52 1.39 42.02
C LYS A 638 32.53 1.30 40.49
N TYR A 639 31.98 2.30 39.82
CA TYR A 639 31.69 2.23 38.39
C TYR A 639 32.72 2.95 37.51
N SER A 640 33.69 3.64 38.14
CA SER A 640 34.70 4.47 37.49
C SER A 640 34.13 5.69 36.77
N ILE A 641 34.97 6.73 36.65
CA ILE A 641 34.63 7.98 35.96
C ILE A 641 34.33 7.80 34.46
N ALA A 642 34.81 6.72 33.84
CA ALA A 642 34.63 6.46 32.42
C ALA A 642 33.22 5.99 32.03
N MET A 643 32.35 5.77 33.00
CA MET A 643 30.97 5.33 32.78
C MET A 643 29.96 6.44 33.14
N MET A 644 30.45 7.69 33.30
CA MET A 644 29.67 8.87 33.63
C MET A 644 29.37 9.69 32.36
N HIS A 645 28.42 9.21 31.57
CA HIS A 645 28.03 9.77 30.27
C HIS A 645 26.79 10.66 30.32
N GLY A 646 26.13 10.79 31.47
CA GLY A 646 24.92 11.59 31.62
C GLY A 646 25.15 13.03 31.16
N SER A 647 24.38 13.48 30.17
CA SER A 647 24.46 14.84 29.63
C SER A 647 24.36 15.88 30.75
N GLY A 648 25.39 16.73 30.90
CA GLY A 648 25.49 17.77 31.93
C GLY A 648 25.70 17.27 33.37
N LEU A 649 26.02 15.98 33.58
CA LEU A 649 26.28 15.42 34.92
C LEU A 649 27.53 16.05 35.53
N TRP A 650 28.61 16.07 34.74
CA TRP A 650 29.88 16.65 35.13
C TRP A 650 29.78 18.15 35.42
N GLN A 651 29.11 18.94 34.58
CA GLN A 651 28.85 20.35 34.85
C GLN A 651 28.17 20.56 36.21
N ALA A 652 27.16 19.75 36.55
CA ALA A 652 26.46 19.85 37.83
C ALA A 652 27.37 19.51 39.02
N ILE A 653 28.24 18.50 38.89
CA ILE A 653 29.24 18.15 39.89
C ILE A 653 30.23 19.31 40.09
N ILE A 654 30.77 19.85 38.99
CA ILE A 654 31.74 20.94 39.02
C ILE A 654 31.14 22.19 39.68
N SER A 655 29.93 22.58 39.29
CA SER A 655 29.29 23.80 39.82
C SER A 655 28.74 23.64 41.23
N GLY A 656 28.25 22.44 41.59
CA GLY A 656 27.53 22.21 42.84
C GLY A 656 28.37 21.60 43.97
N PHE A 657 29.42 20.85 43.63
CA PHE A 657 30.21 20.06 44.61
C PHE A 657 31.71 20.39 44.54
N GLY A 658 32.07 21.45 43.82
CA GLY A 658 33.44 21.96 43.80
C GLY A 658 33.99 22.20 45.21
N GLY A 659 35.17 21.65 45.52
CA GLY A 659 35.80 21.75 46.83
C GLY A 659 35.38 20.70 47.86
N ASN A 660 34.48 19.76 47.54
CA ASN A 660 34.18 18.62 48.41
C ASN A 660 35.40 17.67 48.47
N LYS A 661 36.09 17.64 49.61
CA LYS A 661 37.36 16.91 49.78
C LYS A 661 37.22 15.40 49.53
N GLU A 662 36.12 14.79 49.97
CA GLU A 662 35.93 13.35 49.83
C GLU A 662 35.69 12.95 48.37
N LEU A 663 34.91 13.74 47.63
CA LEU A 663 34.69 13.54 46.21
C LEU A 663 35.98 13.75 45.40
N ILE A 664 36.72 14.82 45.68
CA ILE A 664 38.01 15.10 45.04
C ILE A 664 38.98 13.92 45.25
N ASN A 665 39.11 13.43 46.48
CA ASN A 665 39.97 12.28 46.79
C ASN A 665 39.51 11.02 46.06
N ALA A 666 38.21 10.73 46.04
CA ALA A 666 37.68 9.57 45.33
C ALA A 666 37.94 9.61 43.82
N ILE A 667 37.81 10.78 43.19
CA ILE A 667 38.12 10.97 41.77
C ILE A 667 39.63 10.77 41.52
N ARG A 668 40.49 11.33 42.37
CA ARG A 668 41.95 11.15 42.29
C ARG A 668 42.36 9.69 42.42
N ASP A 669 41.80 8.96 43.38
CA ASP A 669 42.09 7.54 43.59
C ASP A 669 41.77 6.72 42.33
N VAL A 670 40.59 6.94 41.73
CA VAL A 670 40.17 6.23 40.51
C VAL A 670 41.04 6.59 39.30
N LEU A 671 41.49 7.85 39.18
CA LEU A 671 42.42 8.27 38.14
C LEU A 671 43.79 7.59 38.28
N ILE A 672 44.30 7.49 39.50
CA ILE A 672 45.56 6.78 39.81
C ILE A 672 45.42 5.30 39.44
N GLU A 673 44.36 4.62 39.91
CA GLU A 673 44.11 3.21 39.57
C GLU A 673 44.02 2.98 38.07
N ARG A 674 43.35 3.87 37.31
CA ARG A 674 43.30 3.76 35.84
C ARG A 674 44.67 3.94 35.21
N ARG A 675 45.46 4.92 35.66
CA ARG A 675 46.82 5.16 35.16
C ARG A 675 47.71 3.94 35.39
N GLU A 676 47.63 3.32 36.57
CA GLU A 676 48.38 2.09 36.88
C GLU A 676 47.91 0.91 36.03
N LYS A 677 46.60 0.74 35.87
CA LYS A 677 46.01 -0.37 35.11
C LYS A 677 46.32 -0.31 33.62
N TYR A 678 46.23 0.87 33.00
CA TYR A 678 46.36 1.03 31.54
C TYR A 678 47.72 1.56 31.10
N LYS A 679 48.61 1.92 32.03
CA LYS A 679 49.95 2.50 31.79
C LYS A 679 49.96 3.76 30.91
N ALA A 680 48.79 4.35 30.66
CA ALA A 680 48.57 5.57 29.88
C ALA A 680 47.26 6.22 30.35
N ILE A 681 47.17 7.55 30.22
CA ILE A 681 45.94 8.31 30.48
C ILE A 681 45.29 8.60 29.13
N TYR A 682 44.03 8.19 28.96
CA TYR A 682 43.22 8.57 27.80
C TYR A 682 42.46 9.86 28.09
N TRP A 683 42.73 10.89 27.29
CA TRP A 683 42.17 12.24 27.43
C TRP A 683 40.82 12.40 26.72
N GLY A 684 39.89 11.50 27.07
CA GLY A 684 38.49 11.63 26.66
C GLY A 684 37.74 12.69 27.48
N PRO A 685 36.52 13.07 27.06
CA PRO A 685 35.67 14.05 27.74
C PRO A 685 35.49 13.76 29.24
N ASP A 686 35.29 12.49 29.62
CA ASP A 686 35.05 12.10 31.01
C ASP A 686 36.28 12.31 31.90
N THR A 687 37.47 11.97 31.39
CA THR A 687 38.75 12.18 32.10
C THR A 687 38.98 13.67 32.31
N LYS A 688 38.78 14.48 31.27
CA LYS A 688 38.90 15.95 31.36
C LYS A 688 37.95 16.52 32.40
N ASN A 689 36.68 16.15 32.34
CA ASN A 689 35.68 16.61 33.30
C ASN A 689 36.00 16.19 34.74
N ALA A 690 36.59 15.01 34.95
CA ALA A 690 37.08 14.58 36.26
C ALA A 690 38.21 15.47 36.78
N TYR A 691 39.17 15.87 35.93
CA TYR A 691 40.21 16.84 36.28
C TYR A 691 39.63 18.24 36.58
N LEU A 692 38.65 18.69 35.79
CA LEU A 692 37.92 19.94 36.06
C LEU A 692 37.18 19.90 37.40
N ALA A 693 36.62 18.76 37.79
CA ALA A 693 35.95 18.57 39.07
C ALA A 693 36.92 18.56 40.27
N ILE A 694 38.17 18.11 40.08
CA ILE A 694 39.23 18.21 41.11
C ILE A 694 39.60 19.68 41.36
N GLY A 695 39.82 20.44 40.28
CA GLY A 695 39.91 21.91 40.33
C GLY A 695 41.13 22.48 41.08
N ASP A 696 42.13 21.67 41.44
CA ASP A 696 43.35 22.14 42.14
C ASP A 696 44.52 22.41 41.18
N ASP A 697 45.54 23.13 41.68
CA ASP A 697 46.72 23.52 40.87
C ASP A 697 47.52 22.31 40.36
N VAL A 698 47.47 21.18 41.07
CA VAL A 698 48.16 19.95 40.70
C VAL A 698 47.48 19.30 39.50
N ALA A 699 46.15 19.19 39.52
CA ALA A 699 45.34 18.70 38.41
C ALA A 699 45.50 19.59 37.17
N LYS A 700 45.53 20.92 37.34
CA LYS A 700 45.81 21.86 36.25
C LYS A 700 47.17 21.59 35.59
N LYS A 701 48.22 21.40 36.40
CA LYS A 701 49.58 21.12 35.92
C LYS A 701 49.66 19.78 35.18
N GLU A 702 49.06 18.73 35.73
CA GLU A 702 49.00 17.40 35.10
C GLU A 702 48.30 17.45 33.73
N MET A 703 47.21 18.22 33.62
CA MET A 703 46.47 18.40 32.37
C MET A 703 47.28 19.17 31.32
N LEU A 704 48.01 20.21 31.72
CA LEU A 704 48.91 20.97 30.84
C LEU A 704 50.14 20.15 30.38
N GLU A 705 50.74 19.38 31.29
CA GLU A 705 51.85 18.48 30.96
C GLU A 705 51.41 17.40 29.98
N ALA A 706 50.21 16.83 30.16
CA ALA A 706 49.66 15.85 29.25
C ALA A 706 49.43 16.42 27.85
N TYR A 707 48.84 17.62 27.71
CA TYR A 707 48.66 18.28 26.41
C TYR A 707 49.97 18.39 25.60
N SER A 708 51.08 18.64 26.31
CA SER A 708 52.41 18.79 25.68
C SER A 708 53.04 17.47 25.21
N GLN A 709 52.57 16.33 25.72
CA GLN A 709 53.16 14.99 25.48
C GLN A 709 52.34 14.10 24.53
N VAL A 710 51.13 14.52 24.14
CA VAL A 710 50.27 13.70 23.28
C VAL A 710 50.59 13.95 21.81
N ASP A 711 50.78 12.90 21.01
CA ASP A 711 51.06 13.00 19.56
C ASP A 711 49.79 12.94 18.68
N SER A 712 48.68 12.44 19.24
CA SER A 712 47.39 12.24 18.56
C SER A 712 46.61 13.56 18.38
N ILE A 713 46.21 13.85 17.14
CA ILE A 713 45.40 15.04 16.80
C ILE A 713 44.03 15.01 17.50
N MET A 714 43.44 13.84 17.68
CA MET A 714 42.14 13.67 18.36
C MET A 714 42.23 14.02 19.85
N ASP A 715 43.28 13.57 20.53
CA ASP A 715 43.47 13.87 21.94
C ASP A 715 43.80 15.37 22.15
N LYS A 716 44.64 15.95 21.26
CA LYS A 716 44.86 17.41 21.22
C LYS A 716 43.59 18.21 20.94
N HIS A 717 42.67 17.67 20.14
CA HIS A 717 41.40 18.31 19.82
C HIS A 717 40.48 18.39 21.06
N TRP A 718 40.40 17.31 21.84
CA TRP A 718 39.63 17.27 23.08
C TRP A 718 40.24 18.14 24.19
N ASP A 719 41.57 18.24 24.24
CA ASP A 719 42.27 19.13 25.16
C ASP A 719 42.02 20.62 24.86
N MET A 720 42.00 21.03 23.58
CA MET A 720 41.85 22.45 23.19
C MET A 720 40.42 23.01 23.32
N PHE A 721 39.37 22.18 23.22
CA PHE A 721 38.02 22.70 22.97
C PHE A 721 37.35 23.42 24.17
N ASP A 722 37.89 23.31 25.40
CA ASP A 722 37.39 24.07 26.57
C ASP A 722 38.49 24.64 27.49
N THR A 723 39.76 24.64 27.08
CA THR A 723 40.81 25.35 27.85
C THR A 723 40.55 26.86 27.94
N TYR A 724 39.61 27.40 27.15
CA TYR A 724 39.11 28.77 27.29
C TYR A 724 38.42 29.03 28.64
N ASP A 725 37.69 28.07 29.22
CA ASP A 725 36.95 28.25 30.49
C ASP A 725 37.86 28.32 31.73
N TRP A 726 39.12 27.88 31.62
CA TRP A 726 40.14 27.96 32.68
C TRP A 726 41.03 29.20 32.57
N VAL A 727 40.95 29.96 31.47
CA VAL A 727 41.73 31.17 31.25
C VAL A 727 40.92 32.43 31.60
N GLU A 728 39.58 32.33 31.70
CA GLU A 728 38.69 33.42 32.16
C GLU A 728 38.32 33.38 33.66
N LYS A 729 38.69 32.33 34.41
CA LYS A 729 38.64 32.29 35.88
C LYS A 729 40.06 32.36 36.44
#